data_AF-A0A3C1FX30-F1
#
_entry.id   AF-A0A3C1FX30-F1
#
_cell.length_a   1.000
_cell.length_b   1.000
_cell.length_c   1.000
_cell.angle_alpha   90.00
_cell.angle_beta   90.00
_cell.angle_gamma   90.00
#
_symmetry.space_group_name_H-M   'P 1'
#
loop_
_entity.id
_entity.type
_entity.pdbx_description
1 polymer ?
#
loop_
_entity_poly.entity_id
_entity_poly.type
_entity_poly.pdbx_seq_one_letter_code
_entity_poly.pdbx_strand_id
1 'polypeptide(L)'
;MRRSCFLGIDIGSVSVKCVIADENGRIVYDVYSKTKGRPISELLSILETCWKNCPDIDICGIAATGSGKSLAEESLNAETENEIICHAKGTTSLYPEVRTIIEIGGQDSKLILLEHSEETPHRIEIKDFAMNELCAAGTGAFLDEQSCRLGISIEDFASVALEATAPAHIAGRCAVFAKTDMIHLQQKGTPIPEILLGVAYSMARNYLSNLVRGRTLQPVISFQGGTASNRALKKAFCDLLLLNEEDLIAPEHFKTMGAYGAALLAHEKGPSTSISTLAGIITLLSRKQSIRYADHKDSFYPPLCRNADDNAKSLIPSHVDGCEIISREAGVFVGIDIGSVSEKIVAINSHGEILYSDYRYSHGKVLEQLLEMVKEFSDKGFGNNVLGMGVTGSGRYLGAKVLGADLITNEISAQVSGTRHLIPGCDTIIEIGGQDAKLITLEGDTRLDFEMNRLCAAGTGSFLQEHALRLRIDLEHDFSELALRSRSPVRLGNKCTVFMESDLVHYMQKGYPIEDLLAGLSYAVAGNFLDRVAQHKPFGKLISFQGGVAANHAVRSAFESLLKKPVYVSDWHKVIGALGMALLAREAYQRKEYLTSGYKPQTIENIKEVRAFQCAGCSNNCYVRQLSVNGSNVFFGGVCGKYERDSVEEKTRKTMKAEELQHGLASTELLEKIDKLFHESPAVLTEEPVSSIGLPRGLLFYEYYPLWNSFFTRAGFRVIPSQQTTRQLLERGMSRVTAETCLPMKVYYGHVLDLIEKGIDTIFVPEHINIPTWEPGDPSVEHCPYIQSVPEFATTAFGTKIVTQTLSNGYDIDGYETKLTSLAHKLLPEKSFLDTALKPFIQGFKLKECYQQAVEDFKRLREARYALGTKFLESRGRNDTVYVVFGKPYTLYDPELNMHLFKKMRALGMDALPADLIESPTGEEPEPHPEMHWYYNCKMLREAACVNNDPRLFPIILTNYGCGPDPASFRYLQNALMDKPILVIEIDEHTADAGILTRLEAFNDDVMNTSDGGAQVPWPAKGLFPRLRQKGMKKYIYPIFPNTHTSSHRF
;
A
#
# COMPACT_ATOMS: atom_id res chain seq x y z
N MET A 1 34.44 -19.65 47.15
CA MET A 1 34.99 -18.96 45.96
C MET A 1 33.80 -18.44 45.17
N ARG A 2 33.88 -17.21 44.65
CA ARG A 2 32.85 -16.71 43.73
C ARG A 2 32.94 -17.49 42.43
N ARG A 3 31.79 -17.73 41.80
CA ARG A 3 31.72 -18.50 40.54
C ARG A 3 32.22 -17.61 39.40
N SER A 4 33.18 -18.11 38.61
CA SER A 4 33.66 -17.43 37.40
C SER A 4 32.59 -17.49 36.32
N CYS A 5 32.20 -16.34 35.79
CA CYS A 5 31.13 -16.20 34.81
C CYS A 5 31.48 -15.19 33.71
N PHE A 6 30.76 -15.27 32.59
CA PHE A 6 30.89 -14.39 31.44
C PHE A 6 29.56 -13.70 31.18
N LEU A 7 29.61 -12.40 30.90
CA LEU A 7 28.43 -11.57 30.67
C LEU A 7 28.27 -11.31 29.17
N GLY A 8 27.19 -11.82 28.60
CA GLY A 8 26.74 -11.46 27.26
C GLY A 8 25.65 -10.39 27.34
N ILE A 9 25.78 -9.37 26.50
CA ILE A 9 24.82 -8.27 26.40
C ILE A 9 24.34 -8.18 24.96
N ASP A 10 23.04 -8.06 24.74
CA ASP A 10 22.47 -7.72 23.44
C ASP A 10 21.62 -6.45 23.61
N ILE A 11 22.11 -5.35 23.03
CA ILE A 11 21.39 -4.07 23.01
C ILE A 11 20.76 -3.94 21.62
N GLY A 12 19.50 -4.33 21.51
CA GLY A 12 18.70 -4.17 20.31
C GLY A 12 18.05 -2.79 20.20
N SER A 13 17.28 -2.60 19.14
CA SER A 13 16.52 -1.35 18.88
C SER A 13 15.45 -1.07 19.93
N VAL A 14 14.72 -2.11 20.37
CA VAL A 14 13.58 -2.00 21.31
C VAL A 14 13.79 -2.74 22.63
N SER A 15 14.87 -3.50 22.78
CA SER A 15 15.12 -4.33 23.95
C SER A 15 16.59 -4.40 24.33
N VAL A 16 16.86 -4.56 25.62
CA VAL A 16 18.16 -4.94 26.17
C VAL A 16 18.03 -6.34 26.76
N LYS A 17 19.03 -7.18 26.51
CA LYS A 17 19.10 -8.57 26.99
C LYS A 17 20.45 -8.78 27.66
N CYS A 18 20.47 -9.52 28.76
CA CYS A 18 21.70 -9.97 29.39
C CYS A 18 21.64 -11.47 29.68
N VAL A 19 22.77 -12.15 29.49
CA VAL A 19 22.96 -13.56 29.85
C VAL A 19 24.25 -13.68 30.64
N ILE A 20 24.20 -14.41 31.74
CA ILE A 20 25.37 -14.80 32.54
C ILE A 20 25.59 -16.29 32.29
N ALA A 21 26.74 -16.64 31.71
CA ALA A 21 27.15 -18.03 31.49
C ALA A 21 28.30 -18.39 32.44
N ASP A 22 28.35 -19.64 32.92
CA ASP A 22 29.48 -20.14 33.70
C ASP A 22 30.66 -20.60 32.81
N GLU A 23 31.75 -21.04 33.45
CA GLU A 23 32.94 -21.61 32.80
C GLU A 23 32.69 -22.89 31.98
N ASN A 24 31.53 -23.54 32.13
CA ASN A 24 31.12 -24.68 31.31
C ASN A 24 30.18 -24.26 30.18
N GLY A 25 29.96 -22.96 29.99
CA GLY A 25 29.01 -22.40 29.03
C GLY A 25 27.54 -22.56 29.44
N ARG A 26 27.23 -22.95 30.67
CA ARG A 26 25.84 -23.10 31.12
C ARG A 26 25.25 -21.75 31.51
N ILE A 27 24.02 -21.49 31.08
CA ILE A 27 23.27 -20.29 31.46
C ILE A 27 22.98 -20.35 32.97
N VAL A 28 23.46 -19.35 33.70
CA VAL A 28 23.20 -19.15 35.13
C VAL A 28 21.97 -18.29 35.33
N TYR A 29 21.85 -17.24 34.52
CA TYR A 29 20.74 -16.29 34.56
C TYR A 29 20.63 -15.57 33.22
N ASP A 30 19.40 -15.39 32.74
CA ASP A 30 19.11 -14.54 31.60
C ASP A 30 17.94 -13.60 31.88
N VAL A 31 17.96 -12.43 31.24
CA VAL A 31 16.94 -11.41 31.42
C VAL A 31 16.75 -10.62 30.14
N TYR A 32 15.49 -10.30 29.85
CA TYR A 32 15.04 -9.52 28.71
C TYR A 32 14.20 -8.34 29.22
N SER A 33 14.46 -7.13 28.74
CA SER A 33 13.61 -5.96 29.01
C SER A 33 13.50 -5.04 27.79
N LYS A 34 12.37 -4.35 27.65
CA LYS A 34 12.16 -3.34 26.59
C LYS A 34 12.90 -2.04 26.95
N THR A 35 13.67 -1.47 26.02
CA THR A 35 14.49 -0.24 26.22
C THR A 35 13.65 0.99 26.57
N LYS A 36 12.40 1.05 26.07
CA LYS A 36 11.51 2.22 26.16
C LYS A 36 12.21 3.52 25.71
N GLY A 37 13.12 3.40 24.74
CA GLY A 37 13.88 4.54 24.25
C GLY A 37 15.02 5.02 25.14
N ARG A 38 15.31 4.34 26.25
CA ARG A 38 16.34 4.70 27.22
C ARG A 38 17.31 3.52 27.43
N PRO A 39 18.10 3.13 26.41
CA PRO A 39 18.89 1.91 26.43
C PRO A 39 19.91 1.86 27.57
N ILE A 40 20.54 2.99 27.92
CA ILE A 40 21.50 3.05 29.04
C ILE A 40 20.82 2.86 30.40
N SER A 41 19.71 3.56 30.64
CA SER A 41 18.94 3.43 31.88
C SER A 41 18.39 2.01 32.05
N GLU A 42 17.93 1.40 30.96
CA GLU A 42 17.39 0.04 30.99
C GLU A 42 18.51 -1.00 31.16
N LEU A 43 19.68 -0.82 30.54
CA LEU A 43 20.85 -1.65 30.79
C LEU A 43 21.25 -1.62 32.27
N LEU A 44 21.24 -0.43 32.89
CA LEU A 44 21.51 -0.30 34.33
C LEU A 44 20.51 -1.10 35.17
N SER A 45 19.21 -0.93 34.90
CA SER A 45 18.12 -1.66 35.58
C SER A 45 18.26 -3.19 35.44
N ILE A 46 18.64 -3.67 34.25
CA ILE A 46 18.90 -5.09 34.01
C ILE A 46 20.11 -5.59 34.79
N LEU A 47 21.23 -4.84 34.78
CA LEU A 47 22.43 -5.23 35.52
C LEU A 47 22.17 -5.27 37.03
N GLU A 48 21.38 -4.34 37.57
CA GLU A 48 20.91 -4.38 38.96
C GLU A 48 20.07 -5.63 39.24
N THR A 49 19.22 -6.04 38.29
CA THR A 49 18.43 -7.26 38.39
C THR A 49 19.31 -8.50 38.37
N CYS A 50 20.30 -8.56 37.48
CA CYS A 50 21.33 -9.61 37.46
C CYS A 50 22.09 -9.67 38.79
N TRP A 51 22.48 -8.52 39.34
CA TRP A 51 23.21 -8.47 40.61
C TRP A 51 22.38 -8.97 41.79
N LYS A 52 21.08 -8.63 41.84
CA LYS A 52 20.16 -9.13 42.88
C LYS A 52 19.97 -10.64 42.82
N ASN A 53 19.91 -11.22 41.62
CA ASN A 53 19.69 -12.66 41.45
C ASN A 53 20.99 -13.48 41.47
N CYS A 54 22.15 -12.86 41.19
CA CYS A 54 23.47 -13.50 41.15
C CYS A 54 24.53 -12.63 41.86
N PRO A 55 24.47 -12.43 43.19
CA PRO A 55 25.37 -11.52 43.90
C PRO A 55 26.81 -12.03 44.05
N ASP A 56 27.02 -13.36 44.03
CA ASP A 56 28.29 -14.02 44.34
C ASP A 56 29.00 -14.61 43.10
N ILE A 57 29.05 -13.84 42.01
CA ILE A 57 29.77 -14.20 40.78
C ILE A 57 30.89 -13.21 40.48
N ASP A 58 31.96 -13.71 39.88
CA ASP A 58 33.01 -12.88 39.29
C ASP A 58 32.85 -12.89 37.76
N ILE A 59 32.77 -11.72 37.15
CA ILE A 59 32.67 -11.55 35.70
C ILE A 59 34.08 -11.52 35.11
N CYS A 60 34.44 -12.55 34.36
CA CYS A 60 35.75 -12.71 33.74
C CYS A 60 35.83 -12.02 32.37
N GLY A 61 34.73 -11.94 31.62
CA GLY A 61 34.68 -11.29 30.32
C GLY A 61 33.29 -10.74 30.02
N ILE A 62 33.24 -9.70 29.18
CA ILE A 62 32.00 -9.04 28.75
C ILE A 62 32.03 -8.91 27.23
N ALA A 63 31.01 -9.44 26.55
CA ALA A 63 30.79 -9.21 25.13
C ALA A 63 29.39 -8.67 24.87
N ALA A 64 29.28 -7.87 23.81
CA ALA A 64 28.09 -7.16 23.42
C ALA A 64 27.76 -7.38 21.94
N THR A 65 26.48 -7.54 21.64
CA THR A 65 25.94 -7.61 20.28
C THR A 65 24.67 -6.75 20.13
N GLY A 66 24.04 -6.81 18.96
CA GLY A 66 22.89 -5.99 18.60
C GLY A 66 23.26 -4.60 18.08
N SER A 67 22.26 -3.83 17.66
CA SER A 67 22.44 -2.52 17.02
C SER A 67 23.04 -1.44 17.94
N GLY A 68 22.83 -1.57 19.26
CA GLY A 68 23.36 -0.67 20.27
C GLY A 68 24.67 -1.14 20.93
N LYS A 69 25.37 -2.14 20.37
CA LYS A 69 26.59 -2.72 20.99
C LYS A 69 27.70 -1.70 21.27
N SER A 70 27.83 -0.65 20.46
CA SER A 70 28.77 0.45 20.70
C SER A 70 28.51 1.18 22.02
N LEU A 71 27.26 1.21 22.50
CA LEU A 71 26.93 1.75 23.81
C LEU A 71 27.57 0.92 24.93
N ALA A 72 27.56 -0.40 24.81
CA ALA A 72 28.20 -1.30 25.78
C ALA A 72 29.73 -1.24 25.67
N GLU A 73 30.27 -1.15 24.45
CA GLU A 73 31.71 -0.95 24.20
C GLU A 73 32.21 0.32 24.89
N GLU A 74 31.60 1.47 24.58
CA GLU A 74 32.03 2.75 25.13
C GLU A 74 31.75 2.88 26.63
N SER A 75 30.67 2.27 27.13
CA SER A 75 30.28 2.42 28.53
C SER A 75 30.98 1.43 29.45
N LEU A 76 31.12 0.18 29.03
CA LEU A 76 31.57 -0.96 29.83
C LEU A 76 32.89 -1.59 29.36
N ASN A 77 33.50 -1.10 28.27
CA ASN A 77 34.61 -1.76 27.57
C ASN A 77 34.26 -3.21 27.18
N ALA A 78 33.00 -3.46 26.82
CA ALA A 78 32.58 -4.75 26.32
C ALA A 78 33.17 -5.00 24.93
N GLU A 79 33.59 -6.23 24.66
CA GLU A 79 33.98 -6.64 23.31
C GLU A 79 32.76 -6.68 22.39
N THR A 80 32.88 -6.27 21.13
CA THR A 80 31.74 -6.26 20.21
C THR A 80 31.76 -7.46 19.27
N GLU A 81 30.60 -8.12 19.14
CA GLU A 81 30.44 -9.32 18.33
C GLU A 81 29.38 -9.14 17.24
N ASN A 82 29.51 -9.93 16.17
CA ASN A 82 28.50 -10.00 15.12
C ASN A 82 27.28 -10.80 15.61
N GLU A 83 26.09 -10.22 15.45
CA GLU A 83 24.84 -10.79 15.93
C GLU A 83 24.49 -12.13 15.28
N ILE A 84 24.79 -12.29 13.98
CA ILE A 84 24.55 -13.55 13.24
C ILE A 84 25.40 -14.68 13.85
N ILE A 85 26.66 -14.38 14.17
CA ILE A 85 27.57 -15.34 14.82
C ILE A 85 27.05 -15.68 16.22
N CYS A 86 26.61 -14.69 16.98
CA CYS A 86 26.06 -14.90 18.31
C CYS A 86 24.83 -15.81 18.28
N HIS A 87 23.85 -15.54 17.41
CA HIS A 87 22.67 -16.40 17.28
C HIS A 87 23.03 -17.82 16.83
N ALA A 88 23.90 -17.98 15.84
CA ALA A 88 24.36 -19.31 15.42
C ALA A 88 25.06 -20.05 16.57
N LYS A 89 25.94 -19.38 17.31
CA LYS A 89 26.71 -19.97 18.42
C LYS A 89 25.81 -20.39 19.59
N GLY A 90 24.91 -19.50 20.01
CA GLY A 90 23.95 -19.79 21.06
C GLY A 90 23.04 -20.98 20.69
N THR A 91 22.61 -21.04 19.44
CA THR A 91 21.71 -22.11 18.95
C THR A 91 22.41 -23.44 18.89
N THR A 92 23.57 -23.51 18.22
CA THR A 92 24.30 -24.76 18.02
C THR A 92 24.86 -25.35 19.31
N SER A 93 25.03 -24.53 20.36
CA SER A 93 25.40 -24.97 21.70
C SER A 93 24.27 -25.71 22.44
N LEU A 94 23.00 -25.37 22.18
CA LEU A 94 21.85 -25.94 22.89
C LEU A 94 21.07 -26.95 22.03
N TYR A 95 21.02 -26.72 20.72
CA TYR A 95 20.23 -27.47 19.74
C TYR A 95 21.09 -27.78 18.49
N PRO A 96 22.04 -28.73 18.58
CA PRO A 96 22.96 -29.06 17.48
C PRO A 96 22.28 -29.65 16.23
N GLU A 97 21.04 -30.11 16.34
CA GLU A 97 20.20 -30.61 15.24
C GLU A 97 19.60 -29.51 14.36
N VAL A 98 19.56 -28.26 14.82
CA VAL A 98 18.96 -27.14 14.08
C VAL A 98 19.77 -26.81 12.83
N ARG A 99 19.10 -26.67 11.68
CA ARG A 99 19.73 -26.27 10.40
C ARG A 99 19.26 -24.92 9.88
N THR A 100 18.17 -24.40 10.42
CA THR A 100 17.62 -23.09 10.04
C THR A 100 17.30 -22.29 11.29
N ILE A 101 17.75 -21.03 11.36
CA ILE A 101 17.34 -20.08 12.39
C ILE A 101 16.50 -19.00 11.73
N ILE A 102 15.27 -18.84 12.25
CA ILE A 102 14.39 -17.71 12.00
C ILE A 102 14.48 -16.83 13.24
N GLU A 103 15.09 -15.66 13.14
CA GLU A 103 15.11 -14.67 14.22
C GLU A 103 14.28 -13.47 13.79
N ILE A 104 13.36 -13.03 14.65
CA ILE A 104 12.57 -11.84 14.39
C ILE A 104 12.65 -10.91 15.61
N GLY A 105 13.47 -9.89 15.46
CA GLY A 105 13.73 -8.83 16.42
C GLY A 105 12.70 -7.70 16.33
N GLY A 106 13.01 -6.58 16.97
CA GLY A 106 12.10 -5.43 17.05
C GLY A 106 12.04 -4.55 15.79
N GLN A 107 13.12 -4.47 15.02
CA GLN A 107 13.24 -3.63 13.82
C GLN A 107 13.93 -4.34 12.65
N ASP A 108 14.48 -5.52 12.91
CA ASP A 108 15.14 -6.38 11.93
C ASP A 108 14.79 -7.84 12.24
N SER A 109 15.04 -8.68 11.25
CA SER A 109 14.71 -10.10 11.15
C SER A 109 15.81 -10.77 10.36
N LYS A 110 16.20 -11.98 10.76
CA LYS A 110 17.35 -12.69 10.24
C LYS A 110 16.95 -14.11 9.87
N LEU A 111 17.46 -14.56 8.73
CA LEU A 111 17.48 -15.95 8.32
C LEU A 111 18.94 -16.42 8.38
N ILE A 112 19.21 -17.49 9.10
CA ILE A 112 20.55 -18.09 9.17
C ILE A 112 20.42 -19.56 8.78
N LEU A 113 21.13 -19.97 7.74
CA LEU A 113 21.21 -21.35 7.28
C LEU A 113 22.53 -21.94 7.76
N LEU A 114 22.44 -23.11 8.39
CA LEU A 114 23.57 -23.81 9.01
C LEU A 114 23.84 -25.11 8.27
N GLU A 115 25.11 -25.46 8.13
CA GLU A 115 25.52 -26.76 7.60
C GLU A 115 26.69 -27.35 8.40
N HIS A 116 26.94 -28.65 8.21
CA HIS A 116 28.13 -29.27 8.75
C HIS A 116 29.36 -28.84 7.93
N SER A 117 30.44 -28.52 8.63
CA SER A 117 31.73 -28.25 8.01
C SER A 117 32.19 -29.47 7.21
N GLU A 118 32.56 -29.26 5.94
CA GLU A 118 33.11 -30.33 5.09
C GLU A 118 34.42 -30.89 5.65
N GLU A 119 35.22 -30.04 6.31
CA GLU A 119 36.51 -30.41 6.90
C GLU A 119 36.38 -31.05 8.28
N THR A 120 35.37 -30.63 9.05
CA THR A 120 35.13 -31.11 10.42
C THR A 120 33.65 -31.45 10.63
N PRO A 121 33.19 -32.67 10.31
CA PRO A 121 31.76 -33.01 10.28
C PRO A 121 30.97 -32.76 11.59
N HIS A 122 31.67 -32.64 12.72
CA HIS A 122 31.05 -32.30 14.02
C HIS A 122 30.92 -30.80 14.28
N ARG A 123 31.51 -29.95 13.44
CA ARG A 123 31.44 -28.49 13.51
C ARG A 123 30.30 -27.99 12.62
N ILE A 124 29.49 -27.08 13.16
CA ILE A 124 28.43 -26.42 12.42
C ILE A 124 28.92 -25.03 11.98
N GLU A 125 28.73 -24.72 10.70
CA GLU A 125 29.12 -23.46 10.08
C GLU A 125 27.91 -22.76 9.46
N ILE A 126 28.03 -21.44 9.26
CA ILE A 126 26.98 -20.65 8.60
C ILE A 126 27.16 -20.80 7.09
N LYS A 127 26.21 -21.46 6.44
CA LYS A 127 26.17 -21.64 4.99
C LYS A 127 25.82 -20.36 4.26
N ASP A 128 24.74 -19.72 4.72
CA ASP A 128 24.16 -18.53 4.12
C ASP A 128 23.36 -17.78 5.18
N PHE A 129 23.17 -16.49 4.98
CA PHE A 129 22.32 -15.67 5.83
C PHE A 129 21.64 -14.57 5.02
N ALA A 130 20.49 -14.13 5.51
CA ALA A 130 19.82 -12.95 5.02
C ALA A 130 19.32 -12.13 6.22
N MET A 131 19.30 -10.81 6.07
CA MET A 131 18.68 -9.89 7.01
C MET A 131 17.87 -8.88 6.21
N ASN A 132 16.73 -8.44 6.75
CA ASN A 132 15.97 -7.37 6.13
C ASN A 132 16.64 -6.03 6.47
N GLU A 133 16.64 -5.11 5.51
CA GLU A 133 17.03 -3.73 5.78
C GLU A 133 15.86 -3.00 6.44
N LEU A 134 16.06 -2.44 7.63
CA LEU A 134 15.31 -1.41 8.38
C LEU A 134 13.76 -1.45 8.32
N CYS A 135 13.13 -2.46 7.74
CA CYS A 135 11.72 -2.47 7.39
C CYS A 135 10.89 -3.12 8.49
N ALA A 136 10.10 -2.30 9.19
CA ALA A 136 9.28 -2.72 10.32
C ALA A 136 8.27 -3.84 9.98
N ALA A 137 7.80 -3.93 8.73
CA ALA A 137 6.72 -4.81 8.25
C ALA A 137 6.82 -6.29 8.63
N GLY A 138 8.05 -6.80 8.77
CA GLY A 138 8.36 -8.19 9.06
C GLY A 138 8.94 -8.41 10.46
N THR A 139 8.73 -7.47 11.39
CA THR A 139 9.44 -7.39 12.67
C THR A 139 8.46 -7.30 13.85
N GLY A 140 8.96 -7.41 15.08
CA GLY A 140 8.14 -7.30 16.29
C GLY A 140 7.48 -5.94 16.47
N ALA A 141 8.08 -4.83 16.00
CA ALA A 141 7.44 -3.52 16.07
C ALA A 141 6.13 -3.46 15.29
N PHE A 142 6.06 -4.13 14.15
CA PHE A 142 4.84 -4.20 13.36
C PHE A 142 3.68 -4.85 14.15
N LEU A 143 3.94 -5.92 14.90
CA LEU A 143 2.92 -6.54 15.76
C LEU A 143 2.51 -5.62 16.91
N ASP A 144 3.47 -4.97 17.57
CA ASP A 144 3.20 -4.00 18.64
C ASP A 144 2.29 -2.85 18.12
N GLU A 145 2.56 -2.35 16.91
CA GLU A 145 1.78 -1.30 16.26
C GLU A 145 0.36 -1.75 15.90
N GLN A 146 0.22 -2.90 15.24
CA GLN A 146 -1.09 -3.39 14.78
C GLN A 146 -1.97 -3.83 15.95
N SER A 147 -1.40 -4.42 17.00
CA SER A 147 -2.12 -4.83 18.22
C SER A 147 -2.68 -3.63 18.98
N CYS A 148 -1.84 -2.62 19.26
CA CYS A 148 -2.25 -1.43 19.99
C CYS A 148 -3.36 -0.67 19.28
N ARG A 149 -3.34 -0.63 17.94
CA ARG A 149 -4.39 0.02 17.14
C ARG A 149 -5.77 -0.60 17.36
N LEU A 150 -5.81 -1.90 17.60
CA LEU A 150 -7.02 -2.66 17.90
C LEU A 150 -7.41 -2.62 19.39
N GLY A 151 -6.67 -1.86 20.21
CA GLY A 151 -6.89 -1.81 21.65
C GLY A 151 -6.51 -3.11 22.37
N ILE A 152 -5.60 -3.90 21.78
CA ILE A 152 -5.20 -5.21 22.29
C ILE A 152 -3.72 -5.17 22.67
N SER A 153 -3.39 -5.71 23.84
CA SER A 153 -1.99 -5.84 24.26
C SER A 153 -1.25 -6.84 23.39
N ILE A 154 0.06 -6.69 23.22
CA ILE A 154 0.84 -7.67 22.46
C ILE A 154 0.84 -9.04 23.15
N GLU A 155 0.70 -9.07 24.47
CA GLU A 155 0.58 -10.27 25.28
C GLU A 155 -0.73 -11.04 24.98
N ASP A 156 -1.85 -10.33 24.77
CA ASP A 156 -3.16 -10.92 24.46
C ASP A 156 -3.37 -11.21 22.97
N PHE A 157 -2.50 -10.68 22.10
CA PHE A 157 -2.63 -10.81 20.64
C PHE A 157 -2.86 -12.26 20.21
N ALA A 158 -2.02 -13.18 20.69
CA ALA A 158 -2.05 -14.56 20.23
C ALA A 158 -3.32 -15.28 20.70
N SER A 159 -3.79 -15.03 21.92
CA SER A 159 -5.03 -15.62 22.42
C SER A 159 -6.23 -15.19 21.59
N VAL A 160 -6.36 -13.90 21.30
CA VAL A 160 -7.50 -13.38 20.52
C VAL A 160 -7.41 -13.82 19.07
N ALA A 161 -6.21 -13.79 18.45
CA ALA A 161 -6.02 -14.23 17.07
C ALA A 161 -6.39 -15.70 16.84
N LEU A 162 -6.11 -16.57 17.81
CA LEU A 162 -6.36 -18.01 17.71
C LEU A 162 -7.84 -18.39 17.92
N GLU A 163 -8.71 -17.45 18.29
CA GLU A 163 -10.17 -17.66 18.28
C GLU A 163 -10.75 -17.67 16.86
N ALA A 164 -10.02 -17.14 15.88
CA ALA A 164 -10.47 -17.07 14.49
C ALA A 164 -10.45 -18.44 13.80
N THR A 165 -11.48 -18.72 13.00
CA THR A 165 -11.53 -19.92 12.15
C THR A 165 -10.72 -19.77 10.87
N ALA A 166 -10.50 -18.53 10.41
CA ALA A 166 -9.73 -18.22 9.21
C ALA A 166 -9.07 -16.82 9.33
N PRO A 167 -7.87 -16.62 8.75
CA PRO A 167 -7.22 -15.30 8.73
C PRO A 167 -7.94 -14.35 7.77
N ALA A 168 -8.11 -13.09 8.18
CA ALA A 168 -8.44 -12.02 7.24
C ALA A 168 -7.26 -11.76 6.30
N HIS A 169 -7.56 -11.35 5.06
CA HIS A 169 -6.50 -11.04 4.11
C HIS A 169 -5.94 -9.63 4.36
N ILE A 170 -4.64 -9.55 4.68
CA ILE A 170 -3.90 -8.30 4.86
C ILE A 170 -2.63 -8.34 3.98
N ALA A 171 -2.44 -7.29 3.18
CA ALA A 171 -1.23 -7.07 2.38
C ALA A 171 -0.08 -6.68 3.32
N GLY A 172 0.68 -7.68 3.77
CA GLY A 172 1.74 -7.54 4.77
C GLY A 172 3.01 -6.85 4.28
N ARG A 173 2.96 -6.00 3.26
CA ARG A 173 4.16 -5.41 2.63
C ARG A 173 4.87 -4.39 3.52
N CYS A 174 4.10 -3.48 4.11
CA CYS A 174 4.59 -2.53 5.11
C CYS A 174 3.53 -2.22 6.16
N ALA A 175 3.96 -1.68 7.29
CA ALA A 175 3.08 -1.31 8.41
C ALA A 175 1.92 -0.40 7.96
N VAL A 176 2.23 0.57 7.09
CA VAL A 176 1.24 1.50 6.52
C VAL A 176 0.17 0.78 5.71
N PHE A 177 0.55 -0.17 4.85
CA PHE A 177 -0.39 -0.87 3.99
C PHE A 177 -1.26 -1.85 4.78
N ALA A 178 -0.64 -2.62 5.68
CA ALA A 178 -1.37 -3.54 6.54
C ALA A 178 -2.44 -2.79 7.34
N LYS A 179 -2.09 -1.61 7.85
CA LYS A 179 -3.00 -0.71 8.54
C LYS A 179 -4.17 -0.26 7.67
N THR A 180 -3.93 0.15 6.43
CA THR A 180 -5.01 0.52 5.49
C THR A 180 -5.96 -0.66 5.22
N ASP A 181 -5.42 -1.86 5.06
CA ASP A 181 -6.24 -3.08 4.90
C ASP A 181 -7.04 -3.39 6.17
N MET A 182 -6.42 -3.34 7.35
CA MET A 182 -7.10 -3.57 8.64
C MET A 182 -8.29 -2.63 8.83
N ILE A 183 -8.14 -1.37 8.44
CA ILE A 183 -9.21 -0.35 8.53
C ILE A 183 -10.34 -0.67 7.59
N HIS A 184 -10.00 -1.03 6.37
CA HIS A 184 -11.00 -1.40 5.40
C HIS A 184 -11.78 -2.64 5.85
N LEU A 185 -11.08 -3.62 6.45
CA LEU A 185 -11.68 -4.79 7.09
C LEU A 185 -12.59 -4.37 8.27
N GLN A 186 -12.16 -3.44 9.13
CA GLN A 186 -12.99 -2.92 10.22
C GLN A 186 -14.26 -2.21 9.70
N GLN A 187 -14.15 -1.41 8.64
CA GLN A 187 -15.29 -0.75 7.98
C GLN A 187 -16.22 -1.75 7.29
N LYS A 188 -15.67 -2.88 6.83
CA LYS A 188 -16.40 -4.08 6.39
C LYS A 188 -16.84 -4.96 7.56
N GLY A 189 -16.68 -4.51 8.80
CA GLY A 189 -17.07 -5.21 10.01
C GLY A 189 -16.44 -6.59 10.17
N THR A 190 -15.23 -6.83 9.65
CA THR A 190 -14.49 -8.08 9.87
C THR A 190 -14.17 -8.26 11.36
N PRO A 191 -14.32 -9.47 11.95
CA PRO A 191 -13.99 -9.72 13.34
C PRO A 191 -12.53 -9.42 13.68
N ILE A 192 -12.30 -8.83 14.85
CA ILE A 192 -10.96 -8.55 15.38
C ILE A 192 -10.06 -9.82 15.42
N PRO A 193 -10.52 -10.99 15.90
CA PRO A 193 -9.74 -12.23 15.83
C PRO A 193 -9.20 -12.55 14.43
N GLU A 194 -10.05 -12.43 13.40
CA GLU A 194 -9.68 -12.72 12.01
C GLU A 194 -8.65 -11.70 11.50
N ILE A 195 -8.80 -10.42 11.85
CA ILE A 195 -7.84 -9.37 11.51
C ILE A 195 -6.48 -9.67 12.15
N LEU A 196 -6.42 -10.00 13.44
CA LEU A 196 -5.15 -10.31 14.13
C LEU A 196 -4.48 -11.55 13.55
N LEU A 197 -5.23 -12.61 13.25
CA LEU A 197 -4.69 -13.79 12.60
C LEU A 197 -4.18 -13.44 11.19
N GLY A 198 -4.91 -12.58 10.48
CA GLY A 198 -4.47 -11.98 9.22
C GLY A 198 -3.14 -11.24 9.34
N VAL A 199 -2.94 -10.46 10.41
CA VAL A 199 -1.70 -9.72 10.68
C VAL A 199 -0.54 -10.71 10.87
N ALA A 200 -0.73 -11.78 11.65
CA ALA A 200 0.29 -12.81 11.85
C ALA A 200 0.69 -13.50 10.53
N TYR A 201 -0.29 -13.88 9.71
CA TYR A 201 -0.06 -14.46 8.39
C TYR A 201 0.62 -13.47 7.44
N SER A 202 0.23 -12.21 7.47
CA SER A 202 0.83 -11.17 6.64
C SER A 202 2.32 -10.97 6.95
N MET A 203 2.68 -11.02 8.24
CA MET A 203 4.06 -10.91 8.73
C MET A 203 4.90 -12.13 8.35
N ALA A 204 4.36 -13.34 8.53
CA ALA A 204 5.03 -14.57 8.12
C ALA A 204 5.26 -14.59 6.60
N ARG A 205 4.25 -14.24 5.79
CA ARG A 205 4.41 -14.10 4.32
C ARG A 205 5.49 -13.09 3.95
N ASN A 206 5.52 -11.93 4.61
CA ASN A 206 6.54 -10.91 4.37
C ASN A 206 7.95 -11.42 4.69
N TYR A 207 8.11 -12.11 5.82
CA TYR A 207 9.38 -12.73 6.19
C TYR A 207 9.83 -13.71 5.10
N LEU A 208 8.94 -14.59 4.64
CA LEU A 208 9.24 -15.57 3.59
C LEU A 208 9.60 -14.89 2.26
N SER A 209 8.84 -13.90 1.81
CA SER A 209 9.11 -13.20 0.55
C SER A 209 10.43 -12.42 0.59
N ASN A 210 10.74 -11.78 1.73
CA ASN A 210 11.88 -10.87 1.82
C ASN A 210 13.20 -11.54 2.19
N LEU A 211 13.19 -12.55 3.06
CA LEU A 211 14.39 -13.19 3.58
C LEU A 211 14.65 -14.55 2.95
N VAL A 212 13.61 -15.34 2.72
CA VAL A 212 13.78 -16.69 2.17
C VAL A 212 14.08 -16.65 0.67
N ARG A 213 13.37 -15.83 -0.12
CA ARG A 213 13.65 -15.57 -1.57
C ARG A 213 13.96 -16.83 -2.39
N GLY A 214 13.20 -17.91 -2.18
CA GLY A 214 13.38 -19.19 -2.87
C GLY A 214 14.44 -20.13 -2.28
N ARG A 215 15.14 -19.75 -1.20
CA ARG A 215 15.99 -20.65 -0.43
C ARG A 215 15.15 -21.76 0.21
N THR A 216 15.71 -22.96 0.29
CA THR A 216 15.06 -24.09 0.97
C THR A 216 15.36 -24.01 2.47
N LEU A 217 14.30 -24.00 3.30
CA LEU A 217 14.43 -24.08 4.75
C LEU A 217 14.51 -25.56 5.16
N GLN A 218 15.49 -25.91 5.99
CA GLN A 218 15.69 -27.27 6.47
C GLN A 218 15.24 -27.41 7.92
N PRO A 219 14.23 -28.26 8.21
CA PRO A 219 13.92 -28.71 9.56
C PRO A 219 15.13 -29.46 10.18
N VAL A 220 15.37 -29.36 11.49
CA VAL A 220 14.61 -28.60 12.51
C VAL A 220 14.91 -27.10 12.43
N ILE A 221 13.87 -26.27 12.51
CA ILE A 221 13.94 -24.80 12.44
C ILE A 221 13.82 -24.20 13.85
N SER A 222 14.77 -23.37 14.25
CA SER A 222 14.73 -22.61 15.50
C SER A 222 14.12 -21.22 15.27
N PHE A 223 12.96 -20.94 15.90
CA PHE A 223 12.32 -19.63 15.92
C PHE A 223 12.71 -18.83 17.17
N GLN A 224 13.34 -17.67 16.96
CA GLN A 224 13.97 -16.84 18.00
C GLN A 224 13.50 -15.38 17.94
N GLY A 225 13.80 -14.63 19.00
CA GLY A 225 13.39 -13.23 19.17
C GLY A 225 12.14 -13.10 20.01
N GLY A 226 11.77 -11.87 20.38
CA GLY A 226 10.60 -11.63 21.25
C GLY A 226 9.28 -12.16 20.66
N THR A 227 9.17 -12.15 19.33
CA THR A 227 7.99 -12.59 18.59
C THR A 227 7.78 -14.10 18.59
N ALA A 228 8.81 -14.90 18.93
CA ALA A 228 8.67 -16.35 19.08
C ALA A 228 7.72 -16.74 20.24
N SER A 229 7.40 -15.80 21.14
CA SER A 229 6.35 -15.97 22.14
C SER A 229 4.92 -15.94 21.57
N ASN A 230 4.74 -15.43 20.36
CA ASN A 230 3.43 -15.28 19.73
C ASN A 230 3.04 -16.57 19.00
N ARG A 231 2.14 -17.35 19.62
CA ARG A 231 1.68 -18.64 19.08
C ARG A 231 0.93 -18.52 17.75
N ALA A 232 0.24 -17.39 17.50
CA ALA A 232 -0.43 -17.17 16.22
C ALA A 232 0.57 -17.00 15.07
N LEU A 233 1.72 -16.36 15.34
CA LEU A 233 2.81 -16.24 14.37
C LEU A 233 3.51 -17.58 14.12
N LYS A 234 3.74 -18.39 15.16
CA LYS A 234 4.24 -19.77 15.01
C LYS A 234 3.29 -20.58 14.11
N LYS A 235 1.98 -20.52 14.38
CA LYS A 235 0.95 -21.17 13.56
C LYS A 235 1.04 -20.73 12.09
N ALA A 236 1.13 -19.42 11.84
CA ALA A 236 1.24 -18.89 10.48
C ALA A 236 2.46 -19.43 9.72
N PHE A 237 3.63 -19.53 10.36
CA PHE A 237 4.82 -20.13 9.75
C PHE A 237 4.62 -21.62 9.45
N CYS A 238 4.05 -22.39 10.38
CA CYS A 238 3.75 -23.81 10.16
C CYS A 238 2.80 -24.00 8.97
N ASP A 239 1.71 -23.21 8.92
CA ASP A 239 0.71 -23.29 7.86
C ASP A 239 1.30 -22.92 6.48
N LEU A 240 2.11 -21.85 6.40
CA LEU A 240 2.67 -21.37 5.13
C LEU A 240 3.82 -22.24 4.61
N LEU A 241 4.60 -22.86 5.52
CA LEU A 241 5.73 -23.73 5.17
C LEU A 241 5.36 -25.21 5.10
N LEU A 242 4.10 -25.56 5.38
CA LEU A 242 3.61 -26.95 5.47
C LEU A 242 4.44 -27.80 6.46
N LEU A 243 4.76 -27.21 7.61
CA LEU A 243 5.57 -27.84 8.66
C LEU A 243 4.69 -28.41 9.77
N ASN A 244 5.15 -29.49 10.40
CA ASN A 244 4.57 -29.96 11.66
C ASN A 244 5.02 -29.06 12.81
N GLU A 245 4.31 -29.09 13.95
CA GLU A 245 4.68 -28.26 15.10
C GLU A 245 6.07 -28.58 15.69
N GLU A 246 6.55 -29.80 15.48
CA GLU A 246 7.85 -30.31 15.92
C GLU A 246 9.01 -29.81 15.01
N ASP A 247 8.71 -29.48 13.75
CA ASP A 247 9.70 -28.99 12.78
C ASP A 247 10.11 -27.53 13.03
N LEU A 248 9.26 -26.75 13.73
CA LEU A 248 9.49 -25.36 14.11
C LEU A 248 9.50 -25.22 15.64
N ILE A 249 10.69 -25.21 16.23
CA ILE A 249 10.86 -25.11 17.69
C ILE A 249 11.09 -23.66 18.13
N ALA A 250 10.55 -23.29 19.28
CA ALA A 250 10.95 -22.08 20.00
C ALA A 250 11.88 -22.51 21.15
N PRO A 251 13.19 -22.24 21.09
CA PRO A 251 14.16 -22.60 22.14
C PRO A 251 13.76 -22.09 23.52
N GLU A 252 14.17 -22.74 24.62
CA GLU A 252 13.84 -22.29 25.98
C GLU A 252 14.20 -20.81 26.23
N HIS A 253 15.36 -20.38 25.73
CA HIS A 253 15.90 -19.02 25.84
C HIS A 253 15.70 -18.18 24.56
N PHE A 254 14.61 -18.40 23.81
CA PHE A 254 14.36 -17.76 22.50
C PHE A 254 14.49 -16.22 22.51
N LYS A 255 14.31 -15.54 23.65
CA LYS A 255 14.43 -14.08 23.79
C LYS A 255 15.87 -13.58 23.92
N THR A 256 16.81 -14.43 24.33
CA THR A 256 18.14 -14.06 24.80
C THR A 256 19.28 -14.80 24.07
N MET A 257 18.98 -15.61 23.05
CA MET A 257 19.96 -16.39 22.27
C MET A 257 21.16 -15.58 21.75
N GLY A 258 20.94 -14.35 21.28
CA GLY A 258 22.04 -13.46 20.84
C GLY A 258 22.98 -13.06 21.98
N ALA A 259 22.43 -12.67 23.14
CA ALA A 259 23.24 -12.39 24.33
C ALA A 259 23.96 -13.66 24.83
N TYR A 260 23.34 -14.83 24.76
CA TYR A 260 23.97 -16.10 25.13
C TYR A 260 25.17 -16.41 24.23
N GLY A 261 25.01 -16.26 22.90
CA GLY A 261 26.11 -16.38 21.96
C GLY A 261 27.27 -15.44 22.27
N ALA A 262 26.98 -14.18 22.63
CA ALA A 262 28.02 -13.23 23.04
C ALA A 262 28.75 -13.71 24.31
N ALA A 263 28.03 -14.22 25.32
CA ALA A 263 28.64 -14.77 26.53
C ALA A 263 29.58 -15.94 26.22
N LEU A 264 29.20 -16.83 25.30
CA LEU A 264 30.04 -17.95 24.85
C LEU A 264 31.30 -17.47 24.11
N LEU A 265 31.20 -16.45 23.27
CA LEU A 265 32.35 -15.88 22.57
C LEU A 265 33.32 -15.18 23.55
N ALA A 266 32.79 -14.47 24.55
CA ALA A 266 33.60 -13.93 25.64
C ALA A 266 34.32 -15.05 26.41
N HIS A 267 33.65 -16.17 26.66
CA HIS A 267 34.24 -17.34 27.29
C HIS A 267 35.41 -17.92 26.47
N GLU A 268 35.25 -18.06 25.15
CA GLU A 268 36.30 -18.59 24.27
C GLU A 268 37.55 -17.71 24.19
N LYS A 269 37.39 -16.39 24.28
CA LYS A 269 38.50 -15.44 24.27
C LYS A 269 39.23 -15.34 25.61
N GLY A 270 38.57 -15.73 26.70
CA GLY A 270 39.13 -15.69 28.05
C GLY A 270 38.94 -14.33 28.74
N PRO A 271 39.59 -14.12 29.90
CA PRO A 271 39.33 -12.94 30.73
C PRO A 271 39.73 -11.62 30.07
N SER A 272 38.78 -10.68 29.92
CA SER A 272 38.99 -9.42 29.21
C SER A 272 38.58 -8.16 29.99
N THR A 273 38.00 -8.29 31.19
CA THR A 273 37.59 -7.15 32.02
C THR A 273 38.49 -6.94 33.25
N SER A 274 38.81 -5.68 33.56
CA SER A 274 39.48 -5.28 34.81
C SER A 274 38.52 -5.13 36.00
N ILE A 275 37.22 -5.08 35.73
CA ILE A 275 36.15 -4.99 36.74
C ILE A 275 35.49 -6.36 36.84
N SER A 276 35.74 -7.06 37.95
CA SER A 276 35.30 -8.44 38.13
C SER A 276 33.92 -8.61 38.79
N THR A 277 33.23 -7.53 39.20
CA THR A 277 31.93 -7.66 39.90
C THR A 277 30.83 -6.85 39.23
N LEU A 278 29.59 -7.37 39.26
CA LEU A 278 28.40 -6.67 38.76
C LEU A 278 28.20 -5.30 39.42
N ALA A 279 28.44 -5.19 40.74
CA ALA A 279 28.35 -3.92 41.46
C ALA A 279 29.35 -2.86 40.94
N GLY A 280 30.57 -3.29 40.56
CA GLY A 280 31.55 -2.42 39.93
C GLY A 280 31.11 -1.92 38.54
N ILE A 281 30.51 -2.81 37.74
CA ILE A 281 29.98 -2.50 36.40
C ILE A 281 28.83 -1.47 36.51
N ILE A 282 27.89 -1.67 37.43
CA ILE A 282 26.77 -0.75 37.71
C ILE A 282 27.28 0.65 38.10
N THR A 283 28.30 0.70 38.97
CA THR A 283 28.90 1.97 39.42
C THR A 283 29.57 2.73 38.27
N LEU A 284 30.27 2.04 37.38
CA LEU A 284 30.91 2.62 36.20
C LEU A 284 29.87 3.23 35.26
N LEU A 285 28.81 2.49 34.95
CA LEU A 285 27.75 2.92 34.04
C LEU A 285 27.01 4.16 34.57
N SER A 286 26.71 4.17 35.87
CA SER A 286 26.03 5.30 36.54
C SER A 286 26.81 6.61 36.45
N ARG A 287 28.16 6.57 36.50
CA ARG A 287 29.02 7.77 36.39
C ARG A 287 29.10 8.33 34.97
N LYS A 288 29.06 7.47 33.96
CA LYS A 288 29.14 7.88 32.54
C LYS A 288 27.83 8.45 32.00
N GLN A 289 26.68 8.07 32.58
CA GLN A 289 25.36 8.58 32.18
C GLN A 289 25.25 10.12 32.32
N SER A 290 25.94 10.71 33.29
CA SER A 290 25.94 12.15 33.56
C SER A 290 26.75 13.02 32.58
N ILE A 291 27.49 12.45 31.61
CA ILE A 291 28.51 13.17 30.82
C ILE A 291 28.13 13.32 29.33
N ARG A 292 27.09 12.66 28.82
CA ARG A 292 26.84 12.50 27.37
C ARG A 292 25.99 13.55 26.66
N TYR A 293 25.71 14.71 27.25
CA TYR A 293 25.11 15.83 26.53
C TYR A 293 26.20 16.74 25.94
N ALA A 294 26.93 16.24 24.93
CA ALA A 294 28.01 17.00 24.31
C ALA A 294 27.62 17.47 22.89
N ASP A 295 27.73 18.79 22.69
CA ASP A 295 27.65 19.57 21.44
C ASP A 295 27.61 18.76 20.14
N HIS A 296 26.41 18.64 19.57
CA HIS A 296 26.23 18.12 18.22
C HIS A 296 26.10 19.28 17.23
N LYS A 297 27.11 19.45 16.35
CA LYS A 297 27.20 20.47 15.29
C LYS A 297 26.42 20.12 14.01
N ASP A 298 25.38 19.30 14.11
CA ASP A 298 24.62 18.87 12.92
C ASP A 298 23.40 19.76 12.68
N SER A 299 23.07 19.93 11.39
CA SER A 299 22.01 20.76 10.84
C SER A 299 20.67 20.56 11.56
N PHE A 300 20.27 21.49 12.43
CA PHE A 300 18.96 21.51 13.07
C PHE A 300 17.92 22.27 12.22
N TYR A 301 16.64 22.03 12.46
CA TYR A 301 15.61 22.97 12.03
C TYR A 301 15.59 24.20 12.97
N PRO A 302 15.02 25.33 12.54
CA PRO A 302 14.72 26.43 13.46
C PRO A 302 13.81 25.95 14.61
N PRO A 303 13.91 26.53 15.81
CA PRO A 303 12.95 26.28 16.88
C PRO A 303 11.51 26.57 16.45
N LEU A 304 10.56 25.79 16.95
CA LEU A 304 9.14 26.02 16.74
C LEU A 304 8.67 27.26 17.53
N CYS A 305 7.76 28.04 16.96
CA CYS A 305 7.25 29.26 17.57
C CYS A 305 6.20 28.94 18.66
N ARG A 306 6.42 29.46 19.87
CA ARG A 306 5.48 29.33 21.00
C ARG A 306 4.25 30.26 20.89
N ASN A 307 4.36 31.40 20.20
CA ASN A 307 3.33 32.43 20.15
C ASN A 307 2.38 32.27 18.95
N ALA A 308 1.84 31.08 18.71
CA ALA A 308 0.90 30.84 17.62
C ALA A 308 -0.54 31.33 17.92
N ASP A 309 -0.83 31.67 19.18
CA ASP A 309 -2.19 32.04 19.62
C ASP A 309 -2.57 33.51 19.37
N ASP A 310 -1.61 34.43 19.30
CA ASP A 310 -1.94 35.87 19.21
C ASP A 310 -2.36 36.33 17.80
N ASN A 311 -1.94 35.63 16.74
CA ASN A 311 -2.27 36.02 15.36
C ASN A 311 -3.57 35.39 14.82
N ALA A 312 -4.12 34.35 15.48
CA ALA A 312 -5.29 33.61 14.98
C ALA A 312 -6.63 34.04 15.60
N LYS A 313 -6.62 34.66 16.78
CA LYS A 313 -7.85 35.03 17.51
C LYS A 313 -8.58 36.26 16.95
N SER A 314 -8.06 36.94 15.93
CA SER A 314 -8.51 38.30 15.58
C SER A 314 -9.52 38.42 14.43
N LEU A 315 -10.06 37.34 13.85
CA LEU A 315 -10.98 37.47 12.69
C LEU A 315 -12.27 36.66 12.76
N ILE A 316 -12.49 35.83 13.79
CA ILE A 316 -13.69 34.97 13.89
C ILE A 316 -14.22 35.06 15.33
N PRO A 317 -15.54 35.26 15.55
CA PRO A 317 -16.09 35.40 16.90
C PRO A 317 -15.76 34.19 17.78
N SER A 318 -15.23 34.47 18.96
CA SER A 318 -14.98 33.52 20.04
C SER A 318 -16.30 32.90 20.56
N HIS A 319 -16.25 31.58 20.79
CA HIS A 319 -17.07 30.78 21.70
C HIS A 319 -18.51 31.24 22.04
N VAL A 320 -19.46 30.35 21.77
CA VAL A 320 -20.61 30.17 22.67
C VAL A 320 -20.24 29.04 23.62
N ASP A 321 -19.64 29.40 24.76
CA ASP A 321 -19.58 28.50 25.91
C ASP A 321 -21.00 28.31 26.44
N GLY A 322 -21.45 27.06 26.46
CA GLY A 322 -22.78 26.67 26.91
C GLY A 322 -23.76 26.53 25.76
N CYS A 323 -24.06 25.28 25.40
CA CYS A 323 -25.33 24.95 24.74
C CYS A 323 -26.47 25.36 25.69
N GLU A 324 -26.95 26.60 25.60
CA GLU A 324 -28.34 26.85 25.96
C GLU A 324 -29.18 25.98 25.04
N ILE A 325 -30.05 25.16 25.64
CA ILE A 325 -31.00 24.31 24.93
C ILE A 325 -31.93 25.27 24.18
N ILE A 326 -31.55 25.63 22.95
CA ILE A 326 -32.43 26.35 22.02
C ILE A 326 -33.66 25.46 21.85
N SER A 327 -34.83 26.08 21.98
CA SER A 327 -36.14 25.43 22.11
C SER A 327 -36.24 24.09 21.36
N ARG A 328 -36.58 23.03 22.09
CA ARG A 328 -36.73 21.63 21.63
C ARG A 328 -37.73 21.40 20.47
N GLU A 329 -38.31 22.48 19.92
CA GLU A 329 -39.30 22.48 18.83
C GLU A 329 -38.71 22.90 17.48
N ALA A 330 -37.49 23.46 17.42
CA ALA A 330 -36.85 23.83 16.14
C ALA A 330 -36.21 22.59 15.48
N GLY A 331 -36.50 22.37 14.19
CA GLY A 331 -35.94 21.25 13.45
C GLY A 331 -34.45 21.42 13.16
N VAL A 332 -33.70 20.33 13.17
CA VAL A 332 -32.23 20.32 13.04
C VAL A 332 -31.78 19.58 11.78
N PHE A 333 -30.64 20.01 11.23
CA PHE A 333 -29.92 19.27 10.20
C PHE A 333 -28.70 18.60 10.80
N VAL A 334 -28.48 17.33 10.48
CA VAL A 334 -27.43 16.52 11.08
C VAL A 334 -26.44 16.10 10.01
N GLY A 335 -25.16 16.20 10.32
CA GLY A 335 -24.09 15.69 9.48
C GLY A 335 -23.24 14.72 10.28
N ILE A 336 -22.87 13.61 9.64
CA ILE A 336 -22.06 12.55 10.26
C ILE A 336 -20.87 12.28 9.35
N ASP A 337 -19.66 12.32 9.91
CA ASP A 337 -18.43 11.93 9.22
C ASP A 337 -17.91 10.62 9.83
N ILE A 338 -17.98 9.55 9.05
CA ILE A 338 -17.51 8.22 9.43
C ILE A 338 -16.13 8.02 8.79
N GLY A 339 -15.10 8.44 9.53
CA GLY A 339 -13.72 8.33 9.10
C GLY A 339 -13.15 6.92 9.24
N SER A 340 -11.86 6.81 8.95
CA SER A 340 -11.09 5.57 9.13
C SER A 340 -10.70 5.31 10.59
N VAL A 341 -10.55 6.36 11.39
CA VAL A 341 -10.06 6.28 12.78
C VAL A 341 -11.05 6.89 13.78
N SER A 342 -12.00 7.69 13.30
CA SER A 342 -12.94 8.40 14.15
C SER A 342 -14.25 8.72 13.45
N GLU A 343 -15.30 8.68 14.25
CA GLU A 343 -16.67 9.09 13.93
C GLU A 343 -16.92 10.49 14.49
N LYS A 344 -17.70 11.28 13.76
CA LYS A 344 -18.13 12.62 14.19
C LYS A 344 -19.58 12.83 13.84
N ILE A 345 -20.27 13.57 14.69
CA ILE A 345 -21.64 14.03 14.46
C ILE A 345 -21.71 15.52 14.77
N VAL A 346 -22.42 16.26 13.93
CA VAL A 346 -22.72 17.69 14.12
C VAL A 346 -24.20 17.90 13.84
N ALA A 347 -24.88 18.68 14.66
CA ALA A 347 -26.22 19.17 14.39
C ALA A 347 -26.25 20.69 14.33
N ILE A 348 -26.94 21.23 13.33
CA ILE A 348 -27.09 22.65 13.09
C ILE A 348 -28.56 23.06 13.02
N ASN A 349 -28.83 24.34 13.30
CA ASN A 349 -30.14 24.94 13.04
C ASN A 349 -30.29 25.41 11.57
N SER A 350 -31.43 26.01 11.24
CA SER A 350 -31.70 26.57 9.90
C SER A 350 -30.71 27.67 9.48
N HIS A 351 -30.11 28.40 10.42
CA HIS A 351 -29.13 29.46 10.15
C HIS A 351 -27.71 28.90 9.93
N GLY A 352 -27.45 27.65 10.31
CA GLY A 352 -26.14 27.00 10.18
C GLY A 352 -25.33 27.03 11.47
N GLU A 353 -25.90 27.48 12.57
CA GLU A 353 -25.24 27.52 13.87
C GLU A 353 -25.18 26.12 14.47
N ILE A 354 -24.03 25.75 15.05
CA ILE A 354 -23.79 24.45 15.66
C ILE A 354 -24.53 24.37 17.00
N LEU A 355 -25.42 23.40 17.12
CA LEU A 355 -26.19 23.09 18.33
C LEU A 355 -25.62 21.91 19.11
N TYR A 356 -24.94 21.00 18.41
CA TYR A 356 -24.37 19.79 18.97
C TYR A 356 -23.16 19.35 18.15
N SER A 357 -22.14 18.84 18.82
CA SER A 357 -21.03 18.14 18.18
C SER A 357 -20.51 17.02 19.08
N ASP A 358 -20.06 15.93 18.49
CA ASP A 358 -19.32 14.88 19.19
C ASP A 358 -18.26 14.27 18.25
N TYR A 359 -17.16 13.80 18.83
CA TYR A 359 -16.01 13.19 18.15
C TYR A 359 -15.54 11.99 18.97
N ARG A 360 -15.47 10.80 18.36
CA ARG A 360 -15.00 9.57 19.03
C ARG A 360 -14.02 8.81 18.16
N TYR A 361 -13.09 8.13 18.81
CA TYR A 361 -12.20 7.17 18.15
C TYR A 361 -12.92 5.84 17.91
N SER A 362 -12.78 5.28 16.70
CA SER A 362 -13.46 4.04 16.32
C SER A 362 -12.95 2.83 17.12
N HIS A 363 -11.64 2.80 17.45
CA HIS A 363 -10.94 1.63 18.01
C HIS A 363 -11.26 0.30 17.29
N GLY A 364 -11.52 0.38 15.98
CA GLY A 364 -11.91 -0.76 15.16
C GLY A 364 -13.37 -1.21 15.26
N LYS A 365 -14.19 -0.50 16.02
CA LYS A 365 -15.59 -0.79 16.31
C LYS A 365 -16.52 0.27 15.70
N VAL A 366 -16.35 0.54 14.40
CA VAL A 366 -17.03 1.63 13.66
C VAL A 366 -18.55 1.61 13.88
N LEU A 367 -19.19 0.45 13.72
CA LEU A 367 -20.65 0.34 13.86
C LEU A 367 -21.10 0.56 15.30
N GLU A 368 -20.43 -0.04 16.29
CA GLU A 368 -20.78 0.10 17.70
C GLU A 368 -20.69 1.57 18.13
N GLN A 369 -19.58 2.24 17.78
CA GLN A 369 -19.35 3.65 18.11
C GLN A 369 -20.35 4.58 17.45
N LEU A 370 -20.69 4.32 16.18
CA LEU A 370 -21.72 5.08 15.47
C LEU A 370 -23.07 4.97 16.19
N LEU A 371 -23.47 3.76 16.59
CA LEU A 371 -24.76 3.54 17.25
C LEU A 371 -24.81 4.19 18.65
N GLU A 372 -23.74 4.08 19.43
CA GLU A 372 -23.62 4.75 20.73
C GLU A 372 -23.69 6.27 20.58
N MET A 373 -22.96 6.84 19.61
CA MET A 373 -22.96 8.28 19.33
C MET A 373 -24.34 8.81 18.95
N VAL A 374 -25.07 8.10 18.07
CA VAL A 374 -26.42 8.52 17.64
C VAL A 374 -27.46 8.27 18.76
N LYS A 375 -27.28 7.23 19.58
CA LYS A 375 -28.11 7.02 20.77
C LYS A 375 -27.98 8.18 21.75
N GLU A 376 -26.77 8.58 22.10
CA GLU A 376 -26.55 9.73 23.00
C GLU A 376 -27.05 11.04 22.41
N PHE A 377 -26.89 11.25 21.10
CA PHE A 377 -27.50 12.38 20.38
C PHE A 377 -29.02 12.40 20.53
N SER A 378 -29.66 11.22 20.44
CA SER A 378 -31.11 11.08 20.61
C SER A 378 -31.55 11.27 22.06
N ASP A 379 -30.81 10.71 23.03
CA ASP A 379 -31.05 10.82 24.47
C ASP A 379 -30.96 12.29 24.95
N LYS A 380 -30.09 13.09 24.31
CA LYS A 380 -29.99 14.55 24.53
C LYS A 380 -31.15 15.33 23.92
N GLY A 381 -32.05 14.68 23.17
CA GLY A 381 -33.29 15.24 22.64
C GLY A 381 -33.22 15.75 21.21
N PHE A 382 -32.07 15.70 20.54
CA PHE A 382 -31.89 16.18 19.17
C PHE A 382 -32.45 15.23 18.11
N GLY A 383 -32.64 13.95 18.44
CA GLY A 383 -33.13 12.94 17.50
C GLY A 383 -34.61 13.09 17.11
N ASN A 384 -35.41 13.84 17.85
CA ASN A 384 -36.87 13.88 17.68
C ASN A 384 -37.35 14.78 16.52
N ASN A 385 -36.52 15.69 16.02
CA ASN A 385 -36.91 16.65 14.98
C ASN A 385 -35.77 16.88 13.96
N VAL A 386 -35.27 15.79 13.38
CA VAL A 386 -34.26 15.85 12.31
C VAL A 386 -34.95 16.13 10.98
N LEU A 387 -34.70 17.32 10.42
CA LEU A 387 -35.22 17.74 9.11
C LEU A 387 -34.45 17.11 7.95
N GLY A 388 -33.18 16.81 8.16
CA GLY A 388 -32.31 16.17 7.19
C GLY A 388 -31.02 15.64 7.81
N MET A 389 -30.55 14.49 7.32
CA MET A 389 -29.31 13.85 7.76
C MET A 389 -28.38 13.55 6.59
N GLY A 390 -27.16 14.09 6.64
CA GLY A 390 -26.09 13.80 5.69
C GLY A 390 -25.01 12.90 6.29
N VAL A 391 -24.42 12.02 5.48
CA VAL A 391 -23.26 11.20 5.87
C VAL A 391 -22.09 11.35 4.89
N THR A 392 -20.87 11.38 5.43
CA THR A 392 -19.61 11.43 4.69
C THR A 392 -18.52 10.56 5.32
N GLY A 393 -17.30 10.66 4.80
CA GLY A 393 -16.15 9.85 5.21
C GLY A 393 -16.12 8.49 4.51
N SER A 394 -15.10 7.69 4.81
CA SER A 394 -14.87 6.38 4.18
C SER A 394 -15.93 5.34 4.55
N GLY A 395 -16.60 5.48 5.69
CA GLY A 395 -17.72 4.63 6.12
C GLY A 395 -19.11 5.10 5.70
N ARG A 396 -19.22 6.16 4.88
CA ARG A 396 -20.50 6.84 4.56
C ARG A 396 -21.64 5.92 4.08
N TYR A 397 -21.35 4.93 3.24
CA TYR A 397 -22.41 4.04 2.73
C TYR A 397 -22.95 3.10 3.80
N LEU A 398 -22.10 2.65 4.74
CA LEU A 398 -22.55 1.87 5.89
C LEU A 398 -23.44 2.74 6.77
N GLY A 399 -22.98 3.94 7.11
CA GLY A 399 -23.74 4.91 7.90
C GLY A 399 -25.08 5.26 7.27
N ALA A 400 -25.10 5.51 5.95
CA ALA A 400 -26.32 5.83 5.22
C ALA A 400 -27.38 4.74 5.34
N LYS A 401 -26.96 3.47 5.20
CA LYS A 401 -27.87 2.32 5.30
C LYS A 401 -28.38 2.12 6.71
N VAL A 402 -27.48 2.23 7.69
CA VAL A 402 -27.79 1.99 9.11
C VAL A 402 -28.68 3.08 9.68
N LEU A 403 -28.40 4.34 9.36
CA LEU A 403 -29.09 5.50 9.94
C LEU A 403 -30.26 6.00 9.10
N GLY A 404 -30.34 5.59 7.83
CA GLY A 404 -31.36 6.12 6.91
C GLY A 404 -31.07 7.54 6.46
N ALA A 405 -29.79 7.87 6.22
CA ALA A 405 -29.38 9.21 5.80
C ALA A 405 -30.04 9.65 4.48
N ASP A 406 -30.33 10.94 4.39
CA ASP A 406 -30.98 11.61 3.26
C ASP A 406 -29.99 11.98 2.16
N LEU A 407 -28.76 12.32 2.55
CA LEU A 407 -27.70 12.74 1.65
C LEU A 407 -26.42 11.94 1.93
N ILE A 408 -25.79 11.46 0.86
CA ILE A 408 -24.48 10.81 0.91
C ILE A 408 -23.56 11.63 0.01
N THR A 409 -22.47 12.15 0.56
CA THR A 409 -21.52 12.96 -0.21
C THR A 409 -20.10 12.61 0.19
N ASN A 410 -19.16 12.73 -0.76
CA ASN A 410 -17.74 12.55 -0.48
C ASN A 410 -17.22 13.59 0.53
N GLU A 411 -16.13 13.26 1.20
CA GLU A 411 -15.58 14.09 2.30
C GLU A 411 -14.97 15.40 1.84
N ILE A 412 -14.53 15.49 0.58
CA ILE A 412 -13.88 16.69 0.04
C ILE A 412 -14.92 17.80 -0.09
N SER A 413 -16.06 17.51 -0.71
CA SER A 413 -17.18 18.46 -0.82
C SER A 413 -17.71 18.87 0.55
N ALA A 414 -17.79 17.93 1.50
CA ALA A 414 -18.20 18.23 2.88
C ALA A 414 -17.19 19.16 3.57
N GLN A 415 -15.90 18.86 3.51
CA GLN A 415 -14.85 19.71 4.08
C GLN A 415 -14.87 21.13 3.49
N VAL A 416 -15.04 21.26 2.17
CA VAL A 416 -15.14 22.58 1.52
C VAL A 416 -16.37 23.35 2.00
N SER A 417 -17.53 22.70 2.09
CA SER A 417 -18.76 23.33 2.59
C SER A 417 -18.58 23.84 4.03
N GLY A 418 -18.06 23.00 4.93
CA GLY A 418 -17.80 23.38 6.32
C GLY A 418 -16.77 24.50 6.45
N THR A 419 -15.67 24.43 5.70
CA THR A 419 -14.61 25.46 5.76
C THR A 419 -15.05 26.79 5.19
N ARG A 420 -15.81 26.82 4.09
CA ARG A 420 -16.36 28.07 3.53
C ARG A 420 -17.31 28.77 4.51
N HIS A 421 -18.05 27.99 5.30
CA HIS A 421 -18.93 28.52 6.33
C HIS A 421 -18.15 29.13 7.51
N LEU A 422 -17.10 28.47 7.98
CA LEU A 422 -16.31 28.91 9.14
C LEU A 422 -15.26 29.98 8.79
N ILE A 423 -14.67 29.91 7.61
CA ILE A 423 -13.56 30.75 7.13
C ILE A 423 -13.89 31.27 5.72
N PRO A 424 -14.75 32.31 5.61
CA PRO A 424 -15.10 32.89 4.32
C PRO A 424 -13.85 33.38 3.56
N GLY A 425 -13.76 33.03 2.27
CA GLY A 425 -12.62 33.40 1.42
C GLY A 425 -11.38 32.51 1.57
N CYS A 426 -11.46 31.39 2.30
CA CYS A 426 -10.41 30.39 2.33
C CYS A 426 -10.10 29.89 0.91
N ASP A 427 -8.82 29.90 0.53
CA ASP A 427 -8.36 29.49 -0.80
C ASP A 427 -7.50 28.21 -0.76
N THR A 428 -7.14 27.74 0.43
CA THR A 428 -6.37 26.50 0.61
C THR A 428 -6.75 25.80 1.90
N ILE A 429 -7.06 24.52 1.81
CA ILE A 429 -7.38 23.65 2.95
C ILE A 429 -6.32 22.55 3.03
N ILE A 430 -5.65 22.48 4.17
CA ILE A 430 -4.81 21.38 4.60
C ILE A 430 -5.66 20.56 5.56
N GLU A 431 -6.06 19.35 5.17
CA GLU A 431 -6.69 18.40 6.10
C GLU A 431 -5.74 17.25 6.37
N ILE A 432 -5.42 17.01 7.65
CA ILE A 432 -4.63 15.85 8.04
C ILE A 432 -5.43 15.05 9.04
N GLY A 433 -5.97 13.94 8.53
CA GLY A 433 -6.71 12.95 9.27
C GLY A 433 -5.80 11.95 9.97
N GLY A 434 -6.41 10.87 10.43
CA GLY A 434 -5.68 9.76 11.03
C GLY A 434 -4.83 8.99 10.01
N GLN A 435 -5.24 8.91 8.74
CA GLN A 435 -4.58 8.03 7.74
C GLN A 435 -4.33 8.67 6.39
N ASP A 436 -5.12 9.68 6.08
CA ASP A 436 -5.04 10.43 4.85
C ASP A 436 -4.70 11.88 5.17
N ALA A 437 -4.17 12.53 4.14
CA ALA A 437 -3.86 13.93 4.15
C ALA A 437 -4.25 14.51 2.80
N LYS A 438 -4.98 15.62 2.84
CA LYS A 438 -5.63 16.23 1.70
C LYS A 438 -5.20 17.69 1.58
N LEU A 439 -4.84 18.08 0.38
CA LEU A 439 -4.72 19.47 -0.01
C LEU A 439 -5.91 19.79 -0.91
N ILE A 440 -6.71 20.79 -0.55
CA ILE A 440 -7.80 21.28 -1.39
C ILE A 440 -7.51 22.75 -1.69
N THR A 441 -7.46 23.10 -2.96
CA THR A 441 -7.27 24.47 -3.43
C THR A 441 -8.56 24.96 -4.08
N LEU A 442 -8.98 26.17 -3.70
CA LEU A 442 -10.24 26.76 -4.14
C LEU A 442 -9.93 27.99 -5.00
N GLU A 443 -10.38 27.96 -6.26
CA GLU A 443 -10.30 29.10 -7.18
C GLU A 443 -11.71 29.66 -7.43
N GLY A 444 -12.02 30.81 -6.81
CA GLY A 444 -13.35 31.42 -6.88
C GLY A 444 -14.43 30.57 -6.18
N ASP A 445 -15.67 30.68 -6.66
CA ASP A 445 -16.81 30.00 -6.04
C ASP A 445 -17.00 28.54 -6.50
N THR A 446 -16.45 28.16 -7.66
CA THR A 446 -16.80 26.90 -8.34
C THR A 446 -15.63 25.94 -8.58
N ARG A 447 -14.39 26.40 -8.75
CA ARG A 447 -13.29 25.52 -9.17
C ARG A 447 -12.58 24.94 -7.95
N LEU A 448 -12.63 23.61 -7.84
CA LEU A 448 -12.07 22.82 -6.76
C LEU A 448 -11.01 21.91 -7.33
N ASP A 449 -9.76 22.09 -6.90
CA ASP A 449 -8.69 21.15 -7.20
C ASP A 449 -8.24 20.50 -5.89
N PHE A 450 -7.95 19.20 -5.93
CA PHE A 450 -7.57 18.45 -4.74
C PHE A 450 -6.43 17.47 -5.01
N GLU A 451 -5.61 17.26 -3.99
CA GLU A 451 -4.62 16.21 -3.94
C GLU A 451 -4.79 15.45 -2.63
N MET A 452 -4.59 14.14 -2.69
CA MET A 452 -4.57 13.28 -1.52
C MET A 452 -3.34 12.38 -1.60
N ASN A 453 -2.74 12.08 -0.46
CA ASN A 453 -1.70 11.06 -0.38
C ASN A 453 -2.17 9.76 -1.07
N ARG A 454 -1.34 9.23 -1.98
CA ARG A 454 -1.75 8.07 -2.80
C ARG A 454 -2.01 6.83 -1.94
N LEU A 455 -1.01 6.45 -1.15
CA LEU A 455 -0.98 5.19 -0.38
C LEU A 455 -0.24 5.30 0.98
N CYS A 456 0.48 6.40 1.25
CA CYS A 456 1.44 6.48 2.37
C CYS A 456 0.89 7.23 3.59
N ALA A 457 1.03 6.69 4.80
CA ALA A 457 0.66 7.34 6.06
C ALA A 457 1.76 8.24 6.65
N ALA A 458 2.93 8.35 6.00
CA ALA A 458 3.98 9.28 6.42
C ALA A 458 3.44 10.71 6.34
N GLY A 459 3.41 11.40 7.49
CA GLY A 459 2.83 12.74 7.61
C GLY A 459 1.35 12.79 7.97
N THR A 460 0.78 11.73 8.55
CA THR A 460 -0.62 11.70 9.03
C THR A 460 -0.71 11.63 10.55
N GLY A 461 -1.90 11.77 11.14
CA GLY A 461 -2.05 11.76 12.60
C GLY A 461 -1.64 10.45 13.24
N SER A 462 -1.81 9.35 12.52
CA SER A 462 -1.40 8.05 13.03
C SER A 462 0.12 7.85 13.13
N PHE A 463 0.90 8.54 12.29
CA PHE A 463 2.36 8.60 12.43
C PHE A 463 2.76 9.21 13.78
N LEU A 464 2.11 10.33 14.15
CA LEU A 464 2.34 10.97 15.45
C LEU A 464 1.90 10.07 16.61
N GLN A 465 0.76 9.39 16.47
CA GLN A 465 0.26 8.46 17.47
C GLN A 465 1.22 7.30 17.74
N GLU A 466 1.75 6.68 16.68
CA GLU A 466 2.71 5.58 16.76
C GLU A 466 3.99 6.01 17.51
N HIS A 467 4.55 7.16 17.13
CA HIS A 467 5.77 7.66 17.78
C HIS A 467 5.52 8.16 19.20
N ALA A 468 4.41 8.86 19.45
CA ALA A 468 4.03 9.31 20.79
C ALA A 468 3.88 8.12 21.75
N LEU A 469 3.18 7.05 21.33
CA LEU A 469 3.03 5.83 22.11
C LEU A 469 4.38 5.17 22.43
N ARG A 470 5.26 5.03 21.43
CA ARG A 470 6.59 4.44 21.63
C ARG A 470 7.43 5.26 22.62
N LEU A 471 7.33 6.58 22.53
CA LEU A 471 7.99 7.52 23.43
C LEU A 471 7.29 7.64 24.80
N ARG A 472 6.11 7.03 24.96
CA ARG A 472 5.23 7.10 26.13
C ARG A 472 4.82 8.53 26.48
N ILE A 473 4.46 9.27 25.45
CA ILE A 473 4.00 10.64 25.52
C ILE A 473 2.53 10.65 25.16
N ASP A 474 1.74 11.34 25.96
CA ASP A 474 0.36 11.60 25.62
C ASP A 474 0.30 12.54 24.41
N LEU A 475 -0.27 12.06 23.30
CA LEU A 475 -0.34 12.82 22.06
C LEU A 475 -1.22 14.07 22.21
N GLU A 476 -2.28 14.00 23.00
CA GLU A 476 -3.25 15.09 23.16
C GLU A 476 -2.78 16.13 24.16
N HIS A 477 -2.13 15.71 25.25
CA HIS A 477 -1.79 16.59 26.36
C HIS A 477 -0.31 17.04 26.35
N ASP A 478 0.63 16.13 26.11
CA ASP A 478 2.05 16.39 26.39
C ASP A 478 2.86 16.72 25.11
N PHE A 479 2.52 16.09 23.99
CA PHE A 479 3.36 16.11 22.78
C PHE A 479 3.67 17.53 22.29
N SER A 480 2.62 18.32 22.07
CA SER A 480 2.77 19.65 21.48
C SER A 480 3.54 20.58 22.41
N GLU A 481 3.27 20.53 23.72
CA GLU A 481 3.95 21.37 24.70
C GLU A 481 5.45 21.04 24.79
N LEU A 482 5.80 19.74 24.82
CA LEU A 482 7.19 19.30 24.84
C LEU A 482 7.93 19.67 23.55
N ALA A 483 7.32 19.47 22.38
CA ALA A 483 7.90 19.85 21.09
C ALA A 483 8.19 21.37 21.02
N LEU A 484 7.28 22.22 21.51
CA LEU A 484 7.45 23.67 21.57
C LEU A 484 8.52 24.14 22.58
N ARG A 485 9.07 23.25 23.41
CA ARG A 485 10.22 23.53 24.28
C ARG A 485 11.57 23.27 23.62
N SER A 486 11.59 22.61 22.46
CA SER A 486 12.81 22.33 21.71
C SER A 486 13.58 23.60 21.36
N ARG A 487 14.90 23.51 21.50
CA ARG A 487 15.84 24.56 21.07
C ARG A 487 16.61 24.17 19.82
N SER A 488 16.73 22.86 19.56
CA SER A 488 17.51 22.32 18.46
C SER A 488 16.77 21.14 17.83
N PRO A 489 15.62 21.35 17.16
CA PRO A 489 14.84 20.26 16.58
C PRO A 489 15.67 19.41 15.60
N VAL A 490 15.67 18.09 15.80
CA VAL A 490 16.45 17.17 14.96
C VAL A 490 15.88 17.07 13.55
N ARG A 491 16.75 16.85 12.56
CA ARG A 491 16.34 16.60 11.16
C ARG A 491 16.14 15.10 10.91
N LEU A 492 14.91 14.63 11.07
CA LEU A 492 14.52 13.26 10.67
C LEU A 492 14.36 13.12 9.14
N GLY A 493 14.24 14.24 8.41
CA GLY A 493 14.04 14.29 6.95
C GLY A 493 12.60 13.99 6.52
N ASN A 494 12.36 14.01 5.20
CA ASN A 494 11.05 13.80 4.58
C ASN A 494 11.02 12.41 3.91
N LYS A 495 11.07 11.36 4.73
CA LYS A 495 11.19 9.95 4.30
C LYS A 495 9.97 9.13 4.72
N CYS A 496 9.96 7.86 4.34
CA CYS A 496 9.00 6.87 4.87
C CYS A 496 9.05 6.84 6.41
N THR A 497 7.89 6.63 7.06
CA THR A 497 7.75 6.45 8.52
C THR A 497 8.81 5.52 9.09
N VAL A 498 9.06 4.39 8.42
CA VAL A 498 10.03 3.36 8.81
C VAL A 498 11.47 3.90 8.87
N PHE A 499 11.89 4.72 7.92
CA PHE A 499 13.24 5.30 7.94
C PHE A 499 13.35 6.40 9.00
N MET A 500 12.29 7.20 9.16
CA MET A 500 12.25 8.22 10.21
C MET A 500 12.24 7.59 11.61
N GLU A 501 11.63 6.42 11.77
CA GLU A 501 11.66 5.60 12.99
C GLU A 501 13.09 5.13 13.30
N SER A 502 13.82 4.67 12.28
CA SER A 502 15.23 4.28 12.42
C SER A 502 16.08 5.48 12.83
N ASP A 503 15.89 6.63 12.18
CA ASP A 503 16.56 7.89 12.51
C ASP A 503 16.22 8.31 13.96
N LEU A 504 14.94 8.19 14.38
CA LEU A 504 14.49 8.49 15.74
C LEU A 504 15.20 7.59 16.77
N VAL A 505 15.20 6.26 16.56
CA VAL A 505 15.88 5.30 17.45
C VAL A 505 17.38 5.60 17.53
N HIS A 506 18.01 5.92 16.40
CA HIS A 506 19.42 6.30 16.35
C HIS A 506 19.71 7.54 17.19
N TYR A 507 18.93 8.62 17.03
CA TYR A 507 19.09 9.83 17.85
C TYR A 507 18.80 9.57 19.34
N MET A 508 17.84 8.71 19.66
CA MET A 508 17.59 8.28 21.04
C MET A 508 18.76 7.51 21.64
N GLN A 509 19.36 6.58 20.89
CA GLN A 509 20.56 5.84 21.32
C GLN A 509 21.75 6.77 21.56
N LYS A 510 21.84 7.87 20.81
CA LYS A 510 22.82 8.95 21.05
C LYS A 510 22.51 9.85 22.25
N GLY A 511 21.31 9.76 22.83
CA GLY A 511 20.92 10.52 24.01
C GLY A 511 20.32 11.90 23.74
N TYR A 512 19.80 12.14 22.53
CA TYR A 512 19.12 13.41 22.21
C TYR A 512 17.89 13.62 23.11
N PRO A 513 17.62 14.88 23.53
CA PRO A 513 16.50 15.17 24.42
C PRO A 513 15.17 15.00 23.70
N ILE A 514 14.14 14.61 24.45
CA ILE A 514 12.86 14.20 23.90
C ILE A 514 12.16 15.36 23.18
N GLU A 515 12.26 16.58 23.69
CA GLU A 515 11.72 17.79 23.07
C GLU A 515 12.22 17.99 21.64
N ASP A 516 13.52 17.79 21.38
CA ASP A 516 14.12 17.97 20.07
C ASP A 516 13.67 16.89 19.08
N LEU A 517 13.44 15.66 19.57
CA LEU A 517 12.88 14.57 18.79
C LEU A 517 11.43 14.85 18.38
N LEU A 518 10.59 15.33 19.30
CA LEU A 518 9.18 15.65 19.04
C LEU A 518 9.02 16.83 18.08
N ALA A 519 9.88 17.85 18.22
CA ALA A 519 9.93 18.96 17.28
C ALA A 519 10.39 18.48 15.89
N GLY A 520 11.37 17.58 15.82
CA GLY A 520 11.78 16.92 14.59
C GLY A 520 10.66 16.13 13.92
N LEU A 521 9.86 15.39 14.70
CA LEU A 521 8.67 14.68 14.22
C LEU A 521 7.60 15.64 13.69
N SER A 522 7.41 16.80 14.33
CA SER A 522 6.47 17.83 13.87
C SER A 522 6.88 18.40 12.50
N TYR A 523 8.18 18.69 12.32
CA TYR A 523 8.74 19.08 11.02
C TYR A 523 8.61 17.98 9.96
N ALA A 524 8.83 16.73 10.34
CA ALA A 524 8.69 15.59 9.44
C ALA A 524 7.25 15.42 8.94
N VAL A 525 6.23 15.68 9.78
CA VAL A 525 4.83 15.66 9.34
C VAL A 525 4.55 16.73 8.30
N ALA A 526 4.89 17.98 8.61
CA ALA A 526 4.66 19.08 7.69
C ALA A 526 5.47 18.92 6.39
N GLY A 527 6.74 18.52 6.47
CA GLY A 527 7.59 18.28 5.31
C GLY A 527 7.07 17.15 4.41
N ASN A 528 6.66 16.02 4.98
CA ASN A 528 6.05 14.93 4.21
C ASN A 528 4.74 15.37 3.53
N PHE A 529 3.90 16.17 4.20
CA PHE A 529 2.71 16.72 3.56
C PHE A 529 3.07 17.56 2.32
N LEU A 530 4.04 18.47 2.46
CA LEU A 530 4.48 19.35 1.38
C LEU A 530 5.08 18.56 0.22
N ASP A 531 5.91 17.56 0.49
CA ASP A 531 6.60 16.79 -0.56
C ASP A 531 5.69 15.74 -1.22
N ARG A 532 4.79 15.10 -0.48
CA ARG A 532 4.04 13.91 -0.93
C ARG A 532 2.61 14.22 -1.34
N VAL A 533 1.97 15.18 -0.69
CA VAL A 533 0.58 15.58 -0.97
C VAL A 533 0.57 16.81 -1.85
N ALA A 534 1.17 17.91 -1.37
CA ALA A 534 1.14 19.17 -2.10
C ALA A 534 2.06 19.18 -3.35
N GLN A 535 3.21 18.50 -3.26
CA GLN A 535 4.25 18.44 -4.29
C GLN A 535 4.68 19.84 -4.76
N HIS A 536 4.15 20.29 -5.90
CA HIS A 536 4.46 21.59 -6.50
C HIS A 536 3.25 22.53 -6.55
N LYS A 537 2.10 22.14 -5.97
CA LYS A 537 0.89 22.97 -5.99
C LYS A 537 1.09 24.24 -5.15
N PRO A 538 0.64 25.40 -5.67
CA PRO A 538 0.75 26.64 -4.93
C PRO A 538 -0.19 26.64 -3.73
N PHE A 539 0.29 27.17 -2.61
CA PHE A 539 -0.57 27.51 -1.47
C PHE A 539 -1.08 28.93 -1.64
N GLY A 540 -2.36 29.14 -1.40
CA GLY A 540 -3.01 30.45 -1.45
C GLY A 540 -2.59 31.39 -0.31
N LYS A 541 -3.40 32.42 -0.07
CA LYS A 541 -3.19 33.41 0.99
C LYS A 541 -3.84 33.00 2.31
N LEU A 542 -5.01 32.38 2.26
CA LEU A 542 -5.81 32.03 3.44
C LEU A 542 -5.89 30.51 3.58
N ILE A 543 -4.93 29.98 4.35
CA ILE A 543 -4.73 28.55 4.55
C ILE A 543 -5.47 28.09 5.82
N SER A 544 -6.47 27.23 5.66
CA SER A 544 -7.11 26.51 6.77
C SER A 544 -6.39 25.18 7.02
N PHE A 545 -6.05 24.87 8.26
CA PHE A 545 -5.54 23.59 8.71
C PHE A 545 -6.57 22.91 9.61
N GLN A 546 -7.00 21.72 9.20
CA GLN A 546 -8.10 20.98 9.82
C GLN A 546 -7.78 19.48 9.95
N GLY A 547 -8.69 18.75 10.60
CA GLY A 547 -8.51 17.35 10.96
C GLY A 547 -7.97 17.18 12.38
N GLY A 548 -7.75 15.94 12.80
CA GLY A 548 -7.30 15.62 14.17
C GLY A 548 -5.93 16.19 14.50
N VAL A 549 -5.02 16.23 13.53
CA VAL A 549 -3.64 16.72 13.72
C VAL A 549 -3.59 18.24 13.91
N ALA A 550 -4.61 18.98 13.47
CA ALA A 550 -4.64 20.43 13.62
C ALA A 550 -4.66 20.90 15.09
N ALA A 551 -5.03 20.03 16.04
CA ALA A 551 -4.87 20.30 17.48
C ALA A 551 -3.41 20.38 17.93
N ASN A 552 -2.47 19.80 17.17
CA ASN A 552 -1.07 19.79 17.53
C ASN A 552 -0.41 21.10 17.07
N HIS A 553 -0.29 22.07 17.98
CA HIS A 553 0.29 23.38 17.71
C HIS A 553 1.74 23.31 17.21
N ALA A 554 2.51 22.29 17.61
CA ALA A 554 3.87 22.09 17.10
C ALA A 554 3.88 21.77 15.60
N VAL A 555 2.92 20.97 15.11
CA VAL A 555 2.77 20.68 13.66
C VAL A 555 2.30 21.91 12.90
N ARG A 556 1.34 22.67 13.43
CA ARG A 556 0.95 23.97 12.86
C ARG A 556 2.16 24.90 12.74
N SER A 557 2.94 25.03 13.80
CA SER A 557 4.15 25.87 13.82
C SER A 557 5.20 25.39 12.80
N ALA A 558 5.32 24.08 12.60
CA ALA A 558 6.17 23.52 11.55
C ALA A 558 5.70 23.92 10.15
N PHE A 559 4.39 23.88 9.86
CA PHE A 559 3.83 24.38 8.59
C PHE A 559 4.11 25.87 8.39
N GLU A 560 3.84 26.71 9.39
CA GLU A 560 4.11 28.15 9.32
C GLU A 560 5.61 28.43 9.06
N SER A 561 6.49 27.64 9.70
CA SER A 561 7.94 27.73 9.55
C SER A 561 8.43 27.31 8.16
N LEU A 562 7.84 26.28 7.55
CA LEU A 562 8.19 25.79 6.22
C LEU A 562 7.59 26.65 5.10
N LEU A 563 6.31 27.02 5.22
CA LEU A 563 5.58 27.80 4.22
C LEU A 563 5.90 29.30 4.27
N LYS A 564 6.41 29.79 5.39
CA LYS A 564 6.59 31.24 5.66
C LYS A 564 5.27 32.02 5.51
N LYS A 565 4.15 31.38 5.85
CA LYS A 565 2.79 31.92 5.77
C LYS A 565 2.01 31.57 7.04
N PRO A 566 1.02 32.39 7.45
CA PRO A 566 0.12 32.04 8.54
C PRO A 566 -0.76 30.84 8.15
N VAL A 567 -1.04 29.98 9.12
CA VAL A 567 -1.92 28.82 8.97
C VAL A 567 -3.00 28.89 10.03
N TYR A 568 -4.27 28.87 9.62
CA TYR A 568 -5.42 29.08 10.50
C TYR A 568 -6.03 27.75 10.92
N VAL A 569 -6.30 27.57 12.21
CA VAL A 569 -7.00 26.40 12.75
C VAL A 569 -8.28 26.89 13.43
N SER A 570 -9.42 26.34 13.03
CA SER A 570 -10.71 26.64 13.66
C SER A 570 -10.88 25.85 14.96
N ASP A 571 -11.61 26.38 15.94
CA ASP A 571 -12.02 25.63 17.14
C ASP A 571 -12.78 24.34 16.78
N TRP A 572 -13.46 24.31 15.62
CA TRP A 572 -14.22 23.17 15.13
C TRP A 572 -13.41 22.19 14.25
N HIS A 573 -12.08 22.33 14.21
CA HIS A 573 -11.20 21.60 13.28
C HIS A 573 -11.38 20.07 13.25
N LYS A 574 -11.85 19.45 14.34
CA LYS A 574 -12.09 17.99 14.43
C LYS A 574 -13.36 17.52 13.70
N VAL A 575 -14.33 18.41 13.47
CA VAL A 575 -15.69 18.07 13.03
C VAL A 575 -16.15 18.80 11.76
N ILE A 576 -15.27 19.52 11.08
CA ILE A 576 -15.62 20.33 9.89
C ILE A 576 -16.29 19.51 8.78
N GLY A 577 -15.85 18.26 8.55
CA GLY A 577 -16.50 17.37 7.57
C GLY A 577 -17.97 17.06 7.94
N ALA A 578 -18.25 16.79 9.21
CA ALA A 578 -19.61 16.57 9.70
C ALA A 578 -20.44 17.87 9.64
N LEU A 579 -19.85 19.02 9.97
CA LEU A 579 -20.51 20.33 9.80
C LEU A 579 -20.90 20.58 8.34
N GLY A 580 -19.97 20.36 7.41
CA GLY A 580 -20.22 20.49 5.99
C GLY A 580 -21.36 19.60 5.49
N MET A 581 -21.44 18.36 5.99
CA MET A 581 -22.57 17.49 5.65
C MET A 581 -23.90 17.99 6.19
N ALA A 582 -23.93 18.57 7.38
CA ALA A 582 -25.14 19.16 7.93
C ALA A 582 -25.60 20.34 7.06
N LEU A 583 -24.67 21.17 6.60
CA LEU A 583 -24.92 22.30 5.70
C LEU A 583 -25.44 21.85 4.32
N LEU A 584 -24.80 20.84 3.72
CA LEU A 584 -25.23 20.27 2.45
C LEU A 584 -26.61 19.60 2.55
N ALA A 585 -26.90 18.90 3.66
CA ALA A 585 -28.22 18.35 3.92
C ALA A 585 -29.28 19.46 3.97
N ARG A 586 -28.99 20.57 4.68
CA ARG A 586 -29.88 21.75 4.71
C ARG A 586 -30.13 22.33 3.32
N GLU A 587 -29.10 22.47 2.50
CA GLU A 587 -29.22 22.99 1.13
C GLU A 587 -30.07 22.07 0.23
N ALA A 588 -29.85 20.76 0.31
CA ALA A 588 -30.66 19.77 -0.42
C ALA A 588 -32.14 19.78 0.01
N TYR A 589 -32.40 19.96 1.31
CA TYR A 589 -33.76 20.16 1.83
C TYR A 589 -34.41 21.45 1.28
N GLN A 590 -33.67 22.55 1.24
CA GLN A 590 -34.15 23.83 0.68
C GLN A 590 -34.43 23.73 -0.83
N ARG A 591 -33.64 22.93 -1.56
CA ARG A 591 -33.86 22.60 -2.98
C ARG A 591 -34.99 21.59 -3.21
N LYS A 592 -35.62 21.07 -2.14
CA LYS A 592 -36.68 20.05 -2.17
C LYS A 592 -36.27 18.74 -2.83
N GLU A 593 -34.98 18.39 -2.74
CA GLU A 593 -34.48 17.08 -3.18
C GLU A 593 -35.05 15.95 -2.32
N TYR A 594 -35.38 16.26 -1.06
CA TYR A 594 -36.19 15.43 -0.17
C TYR A 594 -37.10 16.32 0.69
N LEU A 595 -38.22 15.75 1.16
CA LEU A 595 -39.27 16.49 1.88
C LEU A 595 -39.32 16.16 3.38
N THR A 596 -38.84 15.00 3.77
CA THR A 596 -38.80 14.51 5.17
C THR A 596 -37.57 13.65 5.35
N SER A 597 -36.92 13.72 6.51
CA SER A 597 -35.76 12.88 6.80
C SER A 597 -36.13 11.39 6.82
N GLY A 598 -35.27 10.56 6.23
CA GLY A 598 -35.29 9.11 6.31
C GLY A 598 -34.82 8.56 7.66
N TYR A 599 -34.17 9.40 8.47
CA TYR A 599 -33.77 9.06 9.83
C TYR A 599 -35.00 8.87 10.72
N LYS A 600 -35.02 7.78 11.48
CA LYS A 600 -36.03 7.52 12.51
C LYS A 600 -35.34 7.08 13.80
N PRO A 601 -35.59 7.73 14.95
CA PRO A 601 -34.95 7.37 16.23
C PRO A 601 -35.06 5.89 16.61
N GLN A 602 -36.19 5.24 16.28
CA GLN A 602 -36.44 3.83 16.59
C GLN A 602 -35.59 2.84 15.77
N THR A 603 -34.84 3.33 14.76
CA THR A 603 -34.02 2.49 13.87
C THR A 603 -32.84 1.87 14.59
N ILE A 604 -32.33 2.52 15.64
CA ILE A 604 -31.12 2.12 16.36
C ILE A 604 -31.39 0.89 17.25
N GLU A 605 -32.60 0.77 17.79
CA GLU A 605 -32.98 -0.29 18.74
C GLU A 605 -33.17 -1.67 18.07
N ASN A 606 -33.31 -1.72 16.74
CA ASN A 606 -33.66 -2.92 15.98
C ASN A 606 -32.53 -3.47 15.10
N ILE A 607 -31.27 -3.12 15.38
CA ILE A 607 -30.12 -3.62 14.63
C ILE A 607 -29.62 -4.91 15.27
N LYS A 608 -29.63 -6.00 14.51
CA LYS A 608 -29.09 -7.30 14.93
C LYS A 608 -28.19 -7.89 13.87
N GLU A 609 -27.03 -8.37 14.28
CA GLU A 609 -26.24 -9.26 13.41
C GLU A 609 -26.97 -10.59 13.26
N VAL A 610 -27.30 -10.96 12.02
CA VAL A 610 -28.13 -12.13 11.72
C VAL A 610 -27.26 -13.35 11.47
N ARG A 611 -26.25 -13.20 10.61
CA ARG A 611 -25.32 -14.28 10.24
C ARG A 611 -24.12 -13.73 9.47
N ALA A 612 -23.04 -14.50 9.48
CA ALA A 612 -21.90 -14.34 8.58
C ALA A 612 -21.71 -15.64 7.77
N PHE A 613 -21.32 -15.53 6.50
CA PHE A 613 -21.13 -16.68 5.63
C PHE A 613 -20.05 -16.45 4.58
N GLN A 614 -19.45 -17.53 4.09
CA GLN A 614 -18.49 -17.49 3.00
C GLN A 614 -19.21 -17.53 1.63
N CYS A 615 -18.92 -16.57 0.77
CA CYS A 615 -19.50 -16.48 -0.57
C CYS A 615 -18.86 -17.49 -1.52
N ALA A 616 -19.57 -18.55 -1.89
CA ALA A 616 -19.15 -19.50 -2.92
C ALA A 616 -19.34 -18.97 -4.37
N GLY A 617 -19.48 -17.65 -4.56
CA GLY A 617 -19.80 -17.04 -5.86
C GLY A 617 -18.62 -16.95 -6.82
N CYS A 618 -17.40 -16.98 -6.31
CA CYS A 618 -16.15 -17.06 -7.06
C CYS A 618 -15.02 -17.53 -6.14
N SER A 619 -13.82 -17.75 -6.68
CA SER A 619 -12.64 -18.17 -5.93
C SER A 619 -12.18 -17.20 -4.84
N ASN A 620 -12.68 -15.95 -4.83
CA ASN A 620 -12.38 -15.00 -3.76
C ASN A 620 -12.99 -15.40 -2.42
N ASN A 621 -13.99 -16.28 -2.40
CA ASN A 621 -14.55 -16.88 -1.18
C ASN A 621 -14.78 -15.85 -0.04
N CYS A 622 -15.31 -14.67 -0.38
CA CYS A 622 -15.39 -13.53 0.54
C CYS A 622 -16.26 -13.87 1.76
N TYR A 623 -15.85 -13.43 2.95
CA TYR A 623 -16.69 -13.52 4.14
C TYR A 623 -17.67 -12.35 4.19
N VAL A 624 -18.97 -12.63 4.05
CA VAL A 624 -20.05 -11.65 3.95
C VAL A 624 -20.90 -11.69 5.22
N ARG A 625 -21.13 -10.52 5.81
CA ARG A 625 -21.96 -10.33 7.00
C ARG A 625 -23.32 -9.77 6.62
N GLN A 626 -24.35 -10.22 7.34
CA GLN A 626 -25.73 -9.77 7.18
C GLN A 626 -26.22 -9.16 8.50
N LEU A 627 -26.50 -7.86 8.49
CA LEU A 627 -27.25 -7.16 9.53
C LEU A 627 -28.73 -7.15 9.18
N SER A 628 -29.60 -7.28 10.17
CA SER A 628 -31.01 -6.90 10.06
C SER A 628 -31.15 -5.50 10.63
N VAL A 629 -31.59 -4.56 9.80
CA VAL A 629 -31.91 -3.19 10.17
C VAL A 629 -33.39 -2.98 9.87
N ASN A 630 -34.22 -2.81 10.90
CA ASN A 630 -35.67 -2.65 10.75
C ASN A 630 -36.36 -3.73 9.89
N GLY A 631 -35.89 -4.98 9.98
CA GLY A 631 -36.42 -6.11 9.19
C GLY A 631 -35.89 -6.20 7.75
N SER A 632 -35.11 -5.23 7.29
CA SER A 632 -34.37 -5.29 6.02
C SER A 632 -32.96 -5.84 6.23
N ASN A 633 -32.46 -6.60 5.26
CA ASN A 633 -31.11 -7.16 5.32
C ASN A 633 -30.10 -6.21 4.70
N VAL A 634 -29.08 -5.84 5.46
CA VAL A 634 -27.93 -5.06 5.01
C VAL A 634 -26.73 -5.99 4.97
N PHE A 635 -26.16 -6.18 3.79
CA PHE A 635 -24.97 -6.99 3.59
C PHE A 635 -23.73 -6.13 3.40
N PHE A 636 -22.59 -6.63 3.85
CA PHE A 636 -21.27 -6.02 3.70
C PHE A 636 -20.15 -7.06 3.84
N GLY A 637 -18.97 -6.76 3.30
CA GLY A 637 -17.79 -7.63 3.31
C GLY A 637 -17.46 -8.28 1.96
N GLY A 638 -18.33 -8.14 0.94
CA GLY A 638 -18.10 -8.70 -0.39
C GLY A 638 -17.18 -7.83 -1.24
N VAL A 639 -16.06 -8.37 -1.74
CA VAL A 639 -15.14 -7.64 -2.64
C VAL A 639 -15.83 -7.19 -3.94
N CYS A 640 -16.68 -8.05 -4.51
CA CYS A 640 -17.30 -7.81 -5.80
C CYS A 640 -18.67 -7.10 -5.72
N GLY A 641 -19.07 -6.61 -4.53
CA GLY A 641 -20.35 -5.93 -4.34
C GLY A 641 -21.57 -6.86 -4.50
N LYS A 642 -21.40 -8.20 -4.45
CA LYS A 642 -22.47 -9.15 -4.82
C LYS A 642 -23.70 -9.05 -3.95
N TYR A 643 -23.52 -8.88 -2.65
CA TYR A 643 -24.62 -8.83 -1.69
C TYR A 643 -24.98 -7.40 -1.30
N GLU A 644 -24.07 -6.44 -1.51
CA GLU A 644 -24.35 -5.02 -1.34
C GLU A 644 -25.33 -4.45 -2.39
N ARG A 645 -25.57 -5.20 -3.48
CA ARG A 645 -26.37 -4.84 -4.66
C ARG A 645 -27.86 -4.57 -4.39
N ASP A 646 -28.47 -5.27 -3.44
CA ASP A 646 -29.94 -5.32 -3.34
C ASP A 646 -30.61 -4.13 -2.61
N SER A 647 -29.88 -3.07 -2.26
CA SER A 647 -30.50 -1.91 -1.54
C SER A 647 -29.94 -0.53 -1.90
N VAL A 648 -28.67 -0.43 -2.31
CA VAL A 648 -28.07 0.85 -2.75
C VAL A 648 -28.59 1.23 -4.13
N GLU A 649 -28.61 0.26 -5.07
CA GLU A 649 -29.19 0.51 -6.40
C GLU A 649 -30.62 1.01 -6.29
N GLU A 650 -31.42 0.56 -5.32
CA GLU A 650 -32.84 0.92 -5.25
C GLU A 650 -33.12 2.31 -4.67
N LYS A 651 -32.25 2.85 -3.78
CA LYS A 651 -32.34 4.24 -3.33
C LYS A 651 -31.64 5.20 -4.29
N THR A 652 -30.45 4.86 -4.80
CA THR A 652 -29.74 5.68 -5.80
C THR A 652 -30.52 5.72 -7.14
N ARG A 653 -31.17 4.62 -7.58
CA ARG A 653 -32.10 4.62 -8.72
C ARG A 653 -33.34 5.50 -8.52
N LYS A 654 -33.76 5.75 -7.28
CA LYS A 654 -34.94 6.60 -7.00
C LYS A 654 -34.60 8.09 -7.09
N THR A 655 -33.34 8.46 -6.88
CA THR A 655 -32.86 9.84 -7.00
C THR A 655 -32.34 10.17 -8.39
N MET A 656 -31.81 9.19 -9.14
CA MET A 656 -31.30 9.40 -10.51
C MET A 656 -32.43 9.45 -11.55
N LYS A 657 -32.34 10.37 -12.50
CA LYS A 657 -33.29 10.45 -13.62
C LYS A 657 -33.15 9.21 -14.51
N ALA A 658 -34.23 8.78 -15.19
CA ALA A 658 -34.20 7.62 -16.08
C ALA A 658 -33.15 7.70 -17.21
N GLU A 659 -32.75 8.92 -17.58
CA GLU A 659 -31.69 9.22 -18.56
C GLU A 659 -30.29 8.94 -17.98
N GLU A 660 -30.03 9.27 -16.71
CA GLU A 660 -28.78 8.98 -15.98
C GLU A 660 -28.55 7.47 -15.79
N LEU A 661 -29.63 6.67 -15.79
CA LEU A 661 -29.55 5.21 -15.72
C LEU A 661 -29.06 4.55 -17.02
N GLN A 662 -29.17 5.23 -18.17
CA GLN A 662 -28.61 4.76 -19.45
C GLN A 662 -27.09 4.98 -19.52
N HIS A 663 -26.57 5.95 -18.77
CA HIS A 663 -25.14 6.21 -18.63
C HIS A 663 -24.49 5.09 -17.78
N GLY A 664 -23.36 4.56 -18.23
CA GLY A 664 -22.62 3.42 -17.67
C GLY A 664 -23.02 2.03 -18.21
N LEU A 665 -24.27 1.83 -18.66
CA LEU A 665 -24.71 0.56 -19.29
C LEU A 665 -23.96 0.31 -20.61
N ALA A 666 -23.80 1.35 -21.42
CA ALA A 666 -23.08 1.26 -22.69
C ALA A 666 -21.61 0.84 -22.51
N SER A 667 -20.94 1.32 -21.45
CA SER A 667 -19.58 0.91 -21.10
C SER A 667 -19.50 -0.58 -20.72
N THR A 668 -20.54 -1.12 -20.07
CA THR A 668 -20.60 -2.56 -19.74
C THR A 668 -20.72 -3.39 -21.02
N GLU A 669 -21.65 -3.03 -21.90
CA GLU A 669 -21.81 -3.72 -23.17
C GLU A 669 -20.55 -3.64 -24.04
N LEU A 670 -19.85 -2.51 -24.01
CA LEU A 670 -18.58 -2.32 -24.69
C LEU A 670 -17.52 -3.30 -24.18
N LEU A 671 -17.34 -3.40 -22.86
CA LEU A 671 -16.37 -4.32 -22.26
C LEU A 671 -16.72 -5.80 -22.51
N GLU A 672 -18.00 -6.16 -22.48
CA GLU A 672 -18.45 -7.52 -22.84
C GLU A 672 -18.18 -7.84 -24.32
N LYS A 673 -18.37 -6.88 -25.22
CA LYS A 673 -18.03 -7.03 -26.65
C LYS A 673 -16.52 -7.19 -26.84
N ILE A 674 -15.71 -6.46 -26.08
CA ILE A 674 -14.24 -6.56 -26.12
C ILE A 674 -13.78 -7.92 -25.60
N ASP A 675 -14.32 -8.40 -24.47
CA ASP A 675 -13.99 -9.72 -23.92
C ASP A 675 -14.32 -10.84 -24.92
N LYS A 676 -15.46 -10.73 -25.61
CA LYS A 676 -15.80 -11.65 -26.71
C LYS A 676 -14.80 -11.60 -27.85
N LEU A 677 -14.39 -10.42 -28.30
CA LEU A 677 -13.38 -10.26 -29.35
C LEU A 677 -12.01 -10.82 -28.95
N PHE A 678 -11.63 -10.71 -27.66
CA PHE A 678 -10.40 -11.31 -27.16
C PHE A 678 -10.41 -12.83 -27.21
N HIS A 679 -11.55 -13.46 -26.92
CA HIS A 679 -11.70 -14.92 -26.93
C HIS A 679 -12.13 -15.47 -28.30
N GLU A 680 -12.40 -14.60 -29.27
CA GLU A 680 -12.69 -15.00 -30.64
C GLU A 680 -11.43 -15.53 -31.31
N SER A 681 -11.42 -16.82 -31.65
CA SER A 681 -10.42 -17.38 -32.56
C SER A 681 -11.02 -17.47 -33.97
N PRO A 682 -10.49 -16.74 -34.96
CA PRO A 682 -10.84 -16.98 -36.36
C PRO A 682 -10.31 -18.32 -36.89
N ALA A 683 -9.38 -18.95 -36.17
CA ALA A 683 -8.89 -20.29 -36.48
C ALA A 683 -9.71 -21.35 -35.73
N VAL A 684 -10.05 -22.42 -36.43
CA VAL A 684 -10.71 -23.62 -35.89
C VAL A 684 -9.76 -24.80 -36.01
N LEU A 685 -9.61 -25.59 -34.95
CA LEU A 685 -8.93 -26.88 -35.02
C LEU A 685 -9.76 -27.82 -35.89
N THR A 686 -9.24 -28.19 -37.05
CA THR A 686 -9.90 -29.10 -38.00
C THR A 686 -9.59 -30.56 -37.76
N GLU A 687 -8.54 -30.86 -36.99
CA GLU A 687 -8.04 -32.20 -36.68
C GLU A 687 -7.78 -32.34 -35.16
N GLU A 688 -7.52 -33.57 -34.68
CA GLU A 688 -7.13 -33.77 -33.28
C GLU A 688 -5.84 -33.00 -32.96
N PRO A 689 -5.78 -32.27 -31.82
CA PRO A 689 -4.65 -31.43 -31.51
C PRO A 689 -3.40 -32.28 -31.24
N VAL A 690 -2.28 -31.85 -31.80
CA VAL A 690 -0.97 -32.51 -31.63
C VAL A 690 -0.54 -32.53 -30.16
N SER A 691 -0.74 -31.40 -29.48
CA SER A 691 -0.46 -31.21 -28.06
C SER A 691 -1.17 -29.95 -27.54
N SER A 692 -1.06 -29.69 -26.25
CA SER A 692 -1.54 -28.45 -25.64
C SER A 692 -0.40 -27.47 -25.38
N ILE A 693 -0.67 -26.17 -25.54
CA ILE A 693 0.28 -25.10 -25.24
C ILE A 693 -0.36 -24.09 -24.27
N GLY A 694 0.34 -23.82 -23.18
CA GLY A 694 -0.08 -22.88 -22.14
C GLY A 694 0.25 -21.45 -22.51
N LEU A 695 -0.70 -20.53 -22.34
CA LEU A 695 -0.48 -19.08 -22.46
C LEU A 695 -0.80 -18.39 -21.13
N PRO A 696 0.19 -17.84 -20.41
CA PRO A 696 -0.07 -17.09 -19.18
C PRO A 696 -0.91 -15.84 -19.47
N ARG A 697 -2.02 -15.64 -18.75
CA ARG A 697 -2.98 -14.53 -18.90
C ARG A 697 -2.47 -13.23 -18.23
N GLY A 698 -1.22 -12.87 -18.46
CA GLY A 698 -0.62 -11.66 -17.88
C GLY A 698 0.19 -10.86 -18.91
N LEU A 699 0.44 -9.58 -18.59
CA LEU A 699 1.27 -8.67 -19.39
C LEU A 699 0.82 -8.61 -20.86
N LEU A 700 1.67 -9.06 -21.79
CA LEU A 700 1.43 -8.99 -23.23
C LEU A 700 0.22 -9.81 -23.70
N PHE A 701 -0.33 -10.70 -22.87
CA PHE A 701 -1.52 -11.48 -23.19
C PHE A 701 -2.69 -10.61 -23.68
N TYR A 702 -3.00 -9.53 -22.97
CA TYR A 702 -4.16 -8.66 -23.27
C TYR A 702 -3.99 -7.81 -24.53
N GLU A 703 -2.88 -7.97 -25.25
CA GLU A 703 -2.69 -7.40 -26.57
C GLU A 703 -2.47 -8.49 -27.62
N TYR A 704 -1.57 -9.43 -27.36
CA TYR A 704 -1.10 -10.39 -28.35
C TYR A 704 -1.78 -11.78 -28.30
N TYR A 705 -2.71 -12.02 -27.36
CA TYR A 705 -3.41 -13.31 -27.30
C TYR A 705 -4.08 -13.68 -28.63
N PRO A 706 -4.79 -12.79 -29.37
CA PRO A 706 -5.40 -13.18 -30.64
C PRO A 706 -4.40 -13.67 -31.69
N LEU A 707 -3.21 -13.06 -31.75
CA LEU A 707 -2.11 -13.47 -32.63
C LEU A 707 -1.65 -14.90 -32.28
N TRP A 708 -1.29 -15.12 -31.02
CA TRP A 708 -0.77 -16.41 -30.58
C TRP A 708 -1.81 -17.52 -30.60
N ASN A 709 -3.05 -17.20 -30.24
CA ASN A 709 -4.16 -18.11 -30.30
C ASN A 709 -4.41 -18.57 -31.75
N SER A 710 -4.51 -17.63 -32.70
CA SER A 710 -4.68 -17.98 -34.12
C SER A 710 -3.49 -18.78 -34.65
N PHE A 711 -2.25 -18.35 -34.36
CA PHE A 711 -1.04 -19.04 -34.83
C PHE A 711 -0.97 -20.49 -34.35
N PHE A 712 -1.06 -20.72 -33.04
CA PHE A 712 -0.93 -22.06 -32.46
C PHE A 712 -2.11 -22.97 -32.86
N THR A 713 -3.33 -22.42 -32.94
CA THR A 713 -4.50 -23.16 -33.41
C THR A 713 -4.33 -23.62 -34.86
N ARG A 714 -3.88 -22.74 -35.76
CA ARG A 714 -3.58 -23.10 -37.16
C ARG A 714 -2.40 -24.06 -37.28
N ALA A 715 -1.44 -23.96 -36.36
CA ALA A 715 -0.32 -24.88 -36.26
C ALA A 715 -0.69 -26.25 -35.64
N GLY A 716 -1.94 -26.48 -35.25
CA GLY A 716 -2.45 -27.77 -34.76
C GLY A 716 -2.34 -27.98 -33.25
N PHE A 717 -2.08 -26.93 -32.46
CA PHE A 717 -2.02 -27.00 -31.00
C PHE A 717 -3.34 -26.58 -30.36
N ARG A 718 -3.67 -27.21 -29.23
CA ARG A 718 -4.72 -26.72 -28.34
C ARG A 718 -4.16 -25.63 -27.43
N VAL A 719 -4.63 -24.40 -27.61
CA VAL A 719 -4.21 -23.25 -26.80
C VAL A 719 -5.00 -23.24 -25.49
N ILE A 720 -4.29 -23.25 -24.37
CA ILE A 720 -4.88 -23.24 -23.02
C ILE A 720 -4.39 -21.98 -22.29
N PRO A 721 -5.21 -20.92 -22.17
CA PRO A 721 -4.86 -19.80 -21.34
C PRO A 721 -4.94 -20.18 -19.85
N SER A 722 -4.13 -19.54 -19.01
CA SER A 722 -4.34 -19.62 -17.56
C SER A 722 -5.72 -19.05 -17.19
N GLN A 723 -6.21 -19.37 -15.99
CA GLN A 723 -7.48 -18.83 -15.50
C GLN A 723 -7.45 -17.30 -15.40
N GLN A 724 -8.64 -16.68 -15.31
CA GLN A 724 -8.73 -15.27 -14.95
C GLN A 724 -8.01 -15.00 -13.64
N THR A 725 -7.39 -13.83 -13.55
CA THR A 725 -6.66 -13.41 -12.36
C THR A 725 -7.62 -13.39 -11.18
N THR A 726 -7.18 -14.02 -10.11
CA THR A 726 -7.89 -14.07 -8.84
C THR A 726 -6.89 -13.74 -7.76
N ARG A 727 -7.39 -13.30 -6.61
CA ARG A 727 -6.53 -12.98 -5.48
C ARG A 727 -5.65 -14.16 -5.06
N GLN A 728 -6.22 -15.36 -5.00
CA GLN A 728 -5.51 -16.58 -4.66
C GLN A 728 -4.37 -16.89 -5.66
N LEU A 729 -4.57 -16.60 -6.95
CA LEU A 729 -3.53 -16.77 -7.97
C LEU A 729 -2.36 -15.81 -7.74
N LEU A 730 -2.64 -14.53 -7.44
CA LEU A 730 -1.61 -13.55 -7.10
C LEU A 730 -0.79 -13.99 -5.87
N GLU A 731 -1.46 -14.36 -4.77
CA GLU A 731 -0.79 -14.78 -3.53
C GLU A 731 0.12 -15.98 -3.72
N ARG A 732 -0.33 -16.97 -4.49
CA ARG A 732 0.47 -18.15 -4.85
C ARG A 732 1.63 -17.79 -5.77
N GLY A 733 1.44 -16.82 -6.67
CA GLY A 733 2.52 -16.27 -7.49
C GLY A 733 3.61 -15.60 -6.66
N MET A 734 3.22 -14.83 -5.63
CA MET A 734 4.14 -14.09 -4.76
C MET A 734 5.16 -14.98 -4.03
N SER A 735 4.80 -16.22 -3.68
CA SER A 735 5.73 -17.14 -3.01
C SER A 735 6.85 -17.67 -3.92
N ARG A 736 6.75 -17.41 -5.23
CA ARG A 736 7.71 -17.83 -6.25
C ARG A 736 8.52 -16.66 -6.85
N VAL A 737 8.22 -15.43 -6.43
CA VAL A 737 8.89 -14.23 -6.93
C VAL A 737 10.36 -14.26 -6.48
N THR A 738 11.27 -14.11 -7.44
CA THR A 738 12.72 -14.17 -7.22
C THR A 738 13.35 -12.80 -6.97
N ALA A 739 12.66 -11.72 -7.36
CA ALA A 739 13.10 -10.34 -7.19
C ALA A 739 11.90 -9.39 -7.02
N GLU A 740 12.10 -8.27 -6.33
CA GLU A 740 11.07 -7.23 -6.25
C GLU A 740 10.80 -6.64 -7.64
N THR A 741 9.53 -6.67 -8.04
CA THR A 741 9.03 -6.27 -9.37
C THR A 741 7.68 -5.55 -9.22
N CYS A 742 7.16 -5.00 -10.33
CA CYS A 742 5.83 -4.38 -10.33
C CYS A 742 4.70 -5.42 -10.11
N LEU A 743 3.54 -4.97 -9.64
CA LEU A 743 2.38 -5.84 -9.38
C LEU A 743 1.99 -6.74 -10.59
N PRO A 744 1.95 -6.25 -11.85
CA PRO A 744 1.69 -7.10 -13.01
C PRO A 744 2.67 -8.26 -13.20
N MET A 745 3.95 -8.08 -12.84
CA MET A 745 4.92 -9.18 -12.85
C MET A 745 4.57 -10.21 -11.78
N LYS A 746 4.23 -9.79 -10.56
CA LYS A 746 3.85 -10.71 -9.47
C LYS A 746 2.61 -11.54 -9.84
N VAL A 747 1.62 -10.93 -10.50
CA VAL A 747 0.47 -11.64 -11.09
C VAL A 747 0.91 -12.66 -12.14
N TYR A 748 1.89 -12.33 -12.99
CA TYR A 748 2.41 -13.22 -14.03
C TYR A 748 2.95 -14.54 -13.47
N TYR A 749 3.67 -14.53 -12.35
CA TYR A 749 4.15 -15.75 -11.68
C TYR A 749 2.99 -16.68 -11.31
N GLY A 750 1.87 -16.10 -10.84
CA GLY A 750 0.67 -16.87 -10.52
C GLY A 750 0.06 -17.55 -11.75
N HIS A 751 0.07 -16.88 -12.91
CA HIS A 751 -0.42 -17.47 -14.16
C HIS A 751 0.44 -18.61 -14.68
N VAL A 752 1.77 -18.50 -14.55
CA VAL A 752 2.67 -19.60 -14.91
C VAL A 752 2.44 -20.80 -13.98
N LEU A 753 2.32 -20.55 -12.67
CA LEU A 753 2.06 -21.61 -11.69
C LEU A 753 0.70 -22.30 -11.91
N ASP A 754 -0.36 -21.55 -12.24
CA ASP A 754 -1.68 -22.09 -12.60
C ASP A 754 -1.61 -23.08 -13.77
N LEU A 755 -0.82 -22.77 -14.80
CA LEU A 755 -0.63 -23.66 -15.95
C LEU A 755 0.15 -24.93 -15.59
N ILE A 756 1.19 -24.80 -14.77
CA ILE A 756 1.99 -25.94 -14.29
C ILE A 756 1.10 -26.91 -13.50
N GLU A 757 0.27 -26.40 -12.60
CA GLU A 757 -0.64 -27.22 -11.79
C GLU A 757 -1.76 -27.87 -12.60
N LYS A 758 -2.15 -27.27 -13.73
CA LYS A 758 -3.05 -27.88 -14.71
C LYS A 758 -2.39 -29.02 -15.51
N GLY A 759 -1.11 -29.33 -15.25
CA GLY A 759 -0.37 -30.35 -15.97
C GLY A 759 0.01 -29.94 -17.39
N ILE A 760 0.13 -28.63 -17.65
CA ILE A 760 0.55 -28.13 -18.96
C ILE A 760 2.08 -28.20 -19.06
N ASP A 761 2.56 -29.13 -19.87
CA ASP A 761 3.99 -29.39 -20.03
C ASP A 761 4.74 -28.32 -20.84
N THR A 762 4.06 -27.55 -21.69
CA THR A 762 4.70 -26.56 -22.58
C THR A 762 4.01 -25.21 -22.40
N ILE A 763 4.72 -24.24 -21.83
CA ILE A 763 4.20 -22.89 -21.60
C ILE A 763 4.95 -21.93 -22.51
N PHE A 764 4.21 -21.19 -23.34
CA PHE A 764 4.80 -20.21 -24.25
C PHE A 764 4.81 -18.81 -23.63
N VAL A 765 6.00 -18.23 -23.59
CA VAL A 765 6.27 -16.89 -23.04
C VAL A 765 7.02 -16.09 -24.11
N PRO A 766 6.36 -15.20 -24.86
CA PRO A 766 7.03 -14.45 -25.92
C PRO A 766 7.93 -13.35 -25.33
N GLU A 767 9.08 -13.13 -25.96
CA GLU A 767 10.02 -12.07 -25.60
C GLU A 767 9.91 -10.94 -26.62
N HIS A 768 9.24 -9.84 -26.27
CA HIS A 768 9.13 -8.67 -27.15
C HIS A 768 10.12 -7.58 -26.71
N ILE A 769 11.12 -7.31 -27.56
CA ILE A 769 12.16 -6.31 -27.25
C ILE A 769 11.79 -4.96 -27.90
N ASN A 770 11.92 -4.87 -29.23
CA ASN A 770 11.73 -3.63 -29.98
C ASN A 770 10.49 -3.70 -30.88
N ILE A 771 9.70 -2.62 -30.87
CA ILE A 771 8.56 -2.40 -31.76
C ILE A 771 8.93 -1.27 -32.73
N PRO A 772 8.82 -1.50 -34.05
CA PRO A 772 9.01 -0.47 -35.04
C PRO A 772 7.87 0.52 -34.84
N THR A 773 8.26 1.77 -34.78
CA THR A 773 7.40 2.92 -34.56
C THR A 773 6.39 3.08 -35.70
N TRP A 774 5.42 3.96 -35.45
CA TRP A 774 4.17 4.07 -36.19
C TRP A 774 4.34 4.30 -37.69
N GLU A 775 5.46 4.93 -38.10
CA GLU A 775 5.85 5.08 -39.50
C GLU A 775 7.19 4.38 -39.86
N PRO A 776 7.35 3.91 -41.10
CA PRO A 776 8.62 3.40 -41.60
C PRO A 776 9.73 4.46 -41.53
N GLY A 777 10.74 4.24 -40.68
CA GLY A 777 11.92 5.12 -40.54
C GLY A 777 12.08 5.79 -39.17
N ASP A 778 11.05 5.75 -38.32
CA ASP A 778 11.12 6.23 -36.95
C ASP A 778 12.04 5.34 -36.07
N PRO A 779 12.63 5.89 -34.97
CA PRO A 779 13.43 5.10 -34.04
C PRO A 779 12.57 4.10 -33.26
N SER A 780 12.97 2.84 -33.23
CA SER A 780 12.25 1.79 -32.50
C SER A 780 12.08 2.13 -31.02
N VAL A 781 10.87 1.87 -30.49
CA VAL A 781 10.57 1.94 -29.07
C VAL A 781 10.62 0.55 -28.45
N GLU A 782 10.87 0.48 -27.15
CA GLU A 782 11.09 -0.77 -26.43
C GLU A 782 9.99 -1.00 -25.40
N HIS A 783 9.68 -2.26 -25.10
CA HIS A 783 8.91 -2.55 -23.88
C HIS A 783 9.77 -2.31 -22.63
N CYS A 784 9.15 -2.23 -21.45
CA CYS A 784 9.92 -2.10 -20.22
C CYS A 784 10.80 -3.34 -19.96
N PRO A 785 11.92 -3.23 -19.22
CA PRO A 785 12.86 -4.33 -19.06
C PRO A 785 12.23 -5.55 -18.38
N TYR A 786 11.21 -5.34 -17.54
CA TYR A 786 10.45 -6.45 -16.96
C TYR A 786 9.66 -7.25 -17.98
N ILE A 787 9.06 -6.60 -18.99
CA ILE A 787 8.37 -7.29 -20.09
C ILE A 787 9.38 -8.00 -20.98
N GLN A 788 10.52 -7.39 -21.24
CA GLN A 788 11.58 -8.01 -22.03
C GLN A 788 12.10 -9.28 -21.34
N SER A 789 12.31 -9.25 -20.01
CA SER A 789 12.90 -10.37 -19.27
C SER A 789 11.91 -11.37 -18.67
N VAL A 790 10.62 -11.34 -19.07
CA VAL A 790 9.60 -12.28 -18.55
C VAL A 790 10.00 -13.75 -18.73
N PRO A 791 10.55 -14.19 -19.88
CA PRO A 791 10.98 -15.57 -20.05
C PRO A 791 12.04 -16.00 -19.03
N GLU A 792 13.02 -15.15 -18.74
CA GLU A 792 14.11 -15.43 -17.79
C GLU A 792 13.58 -15.50 -16.37
N PHE A 793 12.69 -14.58 -15.99
CA PHE A 793 12.02 -14.61 -14.68
C PHE A 793 11.22 -15.90 -14.50
N ALA A 794 10.42 -16.29 -15.50
CA ALA A 794 9.65 -17.53 -15.46
C ALA A 794 10.55 -18.78 -15.42
N THR A 795 11.59 -18.81 -16.25
CA THR A 795 12.53 -19.96 -16.31
C THR A 795 13.26 -20.15 -14.98
N THR A 796 13.78 -19.06 -14.41
CA THR A 796 14.51 -19.08 -13.14
C THR A 796 13.62 -19.55 -11.98
N ALA A 797 12.35 -19.13 -11.97
CA ALA A 797 11.43 -19.42 -10.86
C ALA A 797 10.84 -20.84 -10.89
N PHE A 798 10.67 -21.43 -12.07
CA PHE A 798 9.91 -22.68 -12.23
C PHE A 798 10.71 -23.85 -12.80
N GLY A 799 11.94 -23.64 -13.27
CA GLY A 799 12.90 -24.71 -13.61
C GLY A 799 12.46 -25.71 -14.69
N THR A 800 11.33 -25.51 -15.39
CA THR A 800 10.76 -26.47 -16.35
C THR A 800 10.08 -25.79 -17.55
N LYS A 801 10.36 -26.30 -18.76
CA LYS A 801 9.69 -26.10 -20.09
C LYS A 801 8.97 -24.77 -20.40
N ILE A 802 9.59 -23.64 -20.07
CA ILE A 802 9.24 -22.35 -20.66
C ILE A 802 9.79 -22.31 -22.09
N VAL A 803 8.91 -22.17 -23.08
CA VAL A 803 9.27 -21.96 -24.48
C VAL A 803 9.17 -20.49 -24.80
N THR A 804 10.29 -19.88 -25.20
CA THR A 804 10.36 -18.47 -25.59
C THR A 804 10.77 -18.30 -27.04
N GLN A 805 10.25 -17.24 -27.65
CA GLN A 805 10.70 -16.76 -28.95
C GLN A 805 10.86 -15.24 -28.91
N THR A 806 12.07 -14.78 -29.25
CA THR A 806 12.41 -13.35 -29.33
C THR A 806 11.82 -12.70 -30.58
N LEU A 807 10.98 -11.71 -30.35
CA LEU A 807 10.39 -10.85 -31.36
C LEU A 807 11.09 -9.49 -31.33
N SER A 808 11.70 -9.18 -32.47
CA SER A 808 12.35 -7.90 -32.75
C SER A 808 11.68 -7.37 -33.99
N ASN A 809 11.32 -6.08 -34.00
CA ASN A 809 10.53 -5.42 -35.03
C ASN A 809 9.02 -5.78 -35.00
N GLY A 810 8.44 -5.85 -33.80
CA GLY A 810 6.99 -6.02 -33.65
C GLY A 810 6.50 -7.34 -34.24
N TYR A 811 5.43 -7.30 -35.05
CA TYR A 811 4.84 -8.47 -35.71
C TYR A 811 5.20 -8.58 -37.21
N ASP A 812 6.15 -7.78 -37.72
CA ASP A 812 6.52 -7.78 -39.13
C ASP A 812 7.27 -9.06 -39.57
N ILE A 813 7.06 -9.49 -40.80
CA ILE A 813 7.41 -10.82 -41.34
C ILE A 813 8.89 -10.94 -41.72
N ASP A 814 9.58 -9.83 -41.97
CA ASP A 814 10.94 -9.86 -42.52
C ASP A 814 11.96 -10.46 -41.54
N GLY A 815 12.50 -11.64 -41.89
CA GLY A 815 13.48 -12.39 -41.11
C GLY A 815 12.90 -13.41 -40.12
N TYR A 816 11.58 -13.67 -40.12
CA TYR A 816 10.92 -14.58 -39.17
C TYR A 816 11.12 -16.07 -39.46
N GLU A 817 11.52 -16.49 -40.66
CA GLU A 817 11.64 -17.92 -41.01
C GLU A 817 12.59 -18.67 -40.06
N THR A 818 13.77 -18.10 -39.77
CA THR A 818 14.74 -18.68 -38.84
C THR A 818 14.19 -18.76 -37.41
N LYS A 819 13.40 -17.76 -36.99
CA LYS A 819 12.79 -17.67 -35.67
C LYS A 819 11.63 -18.67 -35.50
N LEU A 820 10.74 -18.76 -36.49
CA LEU A 820 9.65 -19.74 -36.50
C LEU A 820 10.18 -21.17 -36.57
N THR A 821 11.28 -21.40 -37.31
CA THR A 821 11.97 -22.69 -37.33
C THR A 821 12.57 -23.02 -35.96
N SER A 822 13.22 -22.05 -35.29
CA SER A 822 13.72 -22.21 -33.92
C SER A 822 12.60 -22.52 -32.92
N LEU A 823 11.47 -21.80 -33.00
CA LEU A 823 10.30 -22.08 -32.18
C LEU A 823 9.76 -23.49 -32.43
N ALA A 824 9.67 -23.94 -33.68
CA ALA A 824 9.24 -25.28 -34.02
C ALA A 824 10.15 -26.36 -33.40
N HIS A 825 11.47 -26.16 -33.42
CA HIS A 825 12.41 -27.05 -32.76
C HIS A 825 12.23 -27.10 -31.24
N LYS A 826 11.93 -25.98 -30.59
CA LYS A 826 11.69 -25.92 -29.13
C LYS A 826 10.39 -26.60 -28.71
N LEU A 827 9.37 -26.59 -29.59
CA LEU A 827 8.06 -27.16 -29.32
C LEU A 827 8.00 -28.69 -29.47
N LEU A 828 9.00 -29.33 -30.08
CA LEU A 828 8.98 -30.74 -30.46
C LEU A 828 10.12 -31.53 -29.82
N PRO A 829 9.85 -32.70 -29.21
CA PRO A 829 10.91 -33.57 -28.69
C PRO A 829 11.81 -34.10 -29.83
N GLU A 830 13.13 -34.20 -29.61
CA GLU A 830 14.08 -34.73 -30.61
C GLU A 830 13.69 -36.12 -31.15
N LYS A 831 13.06 -36.97 -30.32
CA LYS A 831 12.62 -38.32 -30.70
C LYS A 831 11.35 -38.35 -31.58
N SER A 832 10.58 -37.27 -31.64
CA SER A 832 9.34 -37.16 -32.45
C SER A 832 9.58 -36.78 -33.91
N PHE A 833 10.80 -36.33 -34.24
CA PHE A 833 11.17 -35.89 -35.59
C PHE A 833 11.19 -37.02 -36.63
N LEU A 834 11.24 -38.27 -36.15
CA LEU A 834 11.45 -39.44 -37.01
C LEU A 834 10.18 -40.26 -37.30
N ASP A 835 9.10 -40.20 -36.51
CA ASP A 835 8.13 -41.32 -36.53
C ASP A 835 6.60 -41.07 -36.57
N THR A 836 6.04 -39.86 -36.53
CA THR A 836 4.55 -39.76 -36.66
C THR A 836 4.04 -38.40 -37.07
N ALA A 837 3.21 -38.34 -38.13
CA ALA A 837 2.28 -37.28 -38.57
C ALA A 837 2.74 -35.80 -38.72
N LEU A 838 3.80 -35.37 -38.06
CA LEU A 838 4.25 -33.98 -37.91
C LEU A 838 5.23 -33.50 -38.99
N LYS A 839 5.95 -34.44 -39.62
CA LYS A 839 6.97 -34.17 -40.66
C LYS A 839 6.46 -33.35 -41.86
N PRO A 840 5.21 -33.54 -42.36
CA PRO A 840 4.62 -32.69 -43.39
C PRO A 840 4.14 -31.32 -42.85
N PHE A 841 3.84 -31.21 -41.54
CA PHE A 841 3.27 -30.02 -40.91
C PHE A 841 4.34 -28.96 -40.54
N ILE A 842 5.59 -29.38 -40.33
CA ILE A 842 6.74 -28.55 -39.94
C ILE A 842 7.66 -28.25 -41.15
N GLN A 843 7.14 -28.34 -42.37
CA GLN A 843 7.84 -27.69 -43.49
C GLN A 843 7.74 -26.18 -43.24
N GLY A 844 8.86 -25.47 -43.15
CA GLY A 844 8.93 -24.07 -42.73
C GLY A 844 7.93 -23.12 -43.44
N PHE A 845 7.49 -23.48 -44.64
CA PHE A 845 6.42 -22.79 -45.38
C PHE A 845 5.06 -22.79 -44.66
N LYS A 846 4.62 -23.91 -44.05
CA LYS A 846 3.31 -23.99 -43.40
C LYS A 846 3.22 -23.13 -42.13
N LEU A 847 4.29 -23.11 -41.33
CA LEU A 847 4.34 -22.25 -40.12
C LEU A 847 4.37 -20.77 -40.48
N LYS A 848 5.07 -20.42 -41.58
CA LYS A 848 5.06 -19.06 -42.11
C LYS A 848 3.65 -18.63 -42.53
N GLU A 849 2.93 -19.48 -43.28
CA GLU A 849 1.54 -19.23 -43.68
C GLU A 849 0.61 -19.11 -42.46
N CYS A 850 0.73 -20.01 -41.47
CA CYS A 850 -0.03 -19.91 -40.23
C CYS A 850 0.22 -18.58 -39.50
N TYR A 851 1.47 -18.14 -39.42
CA TYR A 851 1.83 -16.87 -38.78
C TYR A 851 1.33 -15.66 -39.56
N GLN A 852 1.46 -15.66 -40.89
CA GLN A 852 0.94 -14.60 -41.75
C GLN A 852 -0.57 -14.41 -41.59
N GLN A 853 -1.33 -15.51 -41.62
CA GLN A 853 -2.76 -15.49 -41.38
C GLN A 853 -3.11 -15.04 -39.96
N ALA A 854 -2.33 -15.46 -38.95
CA ALA A 854 -2.51 -15.00 -37.59
C ALA A 854 -2.24 -13.48 -37.41
N VAL A 855 -1.31 -12.91 -38.18
CA VAL A 855 -1.05 -11.46 -38.21
C VAL A 855 -2.22 -10.71 -38.87
N GLU A 856 -2.80 -11.24 -39.96
CA GLU A 856 -4.00 -10.68 -40.58
C GLU A 856 -5.19 -10.70 -39.61
N ASP A 857 -5.40 -11.82 -38.93
CA ASP A 857 -6.41 -11.96 -37.88
C ASP A 857 -6.22 -10.95 -36.75
N PHE A 858 -4.97 -10.77 -36.30
CA PHE A 858 -4.62 -9.80 -35.27
C PHE A 858 -4.91 -8.36 -35.70
N LYS A 859 -4.58 -7.98 -36.94
CA LYS A 859 -4.91 -6.65 -37.52
C LYS A 859 -6.42 -6.44 -37.58
N ARG A 860 -7.17 -7.40 -38.10
CA ARG A 860 -8.63 -7.36 -38.20
C ARG A 860 -9.31 -7.16 -36.84
N LEU A 861 -8.89 -7.93 -35.83
CA LEU A 861 -9.44 -7.81 -34.48
C LEU A 861 -9.06 -6.48 -33.82
N ARG A 862 -7.87 -5.95 -34.11
CA ARG A 862 -7.47 -4.61 -33.66
C ARG A 862 -8.34 -3.51 -34.28
N GLU A 863 -8.58 -3.54 -35.58
CA GLU A 863 -9.50 -2.62 -36.27
C GLU A 863 -10.93 -2.73 -35.72
N ALA A 864 -11.41 -3.95 -35.45
CA ALA A 864 -12.72 -4.16 -34.85
C ALA A 864 -12.84 -3.50 -33.46
N ARG A 865 -11.78 -3.52 -32.65
CA ARG A 865 -11.75 -2.83 -31.35
C ARG A 865 -11.81 -1.30 -31.50
N TYR A 866 -11.06 -0.73 -32.45
CA TYR A 866 -11.14 0.70 -32.75
C TYR A 866 -12.53 1.11 -33.22
N ALA A 867 -13.14 0.30 -34.11
CA ALA A 867 -14.51 0.54 -34.55
C ALA A 867 -15.54 0.50 -33.40
N LEU A 868 -15.31 -0.31 -32.35
CA LEU A 868 -16.14 -0.27 -31.15
C LEU A 868 -15.97 1.02 -30.36
N GLY A 869 -14.73 1.51 -30.18
CA GLY A 869 -14.43 2.79 -29.53
C GLY A 869 -15.08 3.97 -30.26
N THR A 870 -14.94 4.02 -31.59
CA THR A 870 -15.57 5.04 -32.44
C THR A 870 -17.08 5.02 -32.31
N LYS A 871 -17.73 3.84 -32.43
CA LYS A 871 -19.18 3.71 -32.25
C LYS A 871 -19.65 4.15 -30.86
N PHE A 872 -18.87 3.87 -29.82
CA PHE A 872 -19.18 4.31 -28.47
C PHE A 872 -19.18 5.85 -28.38
N LEU A 873 -18.15 6.51 -28.92
CA LEU A 873 -18.04 7.97 -28.93
C LEU A 873 -19.10 8.65 -29.82
N GLU A 874 -19.44 8.06 -30.97
CA GLU A 874 -20.50 8.54 -31.86
C GLU A 874 -21.89 8.43 -31.22
N SER A 875 -22.09 7.47 -30.31
CA SER A 875 -23.33 7.29 -29.56
C SER A 875 -23.53 8.31 -28.41
N ARG A 876 -22.60 9.25 -28.26
CA ARG A 876 -22.62 10.28 -27.20
C ARG A 876 -22.81 11.67 -27.80
N GLY A 877 -23.69 12.46 -27.19
CA GLY A 877 -23.95 13.85 -27.52
C GLY A 877 -22.75 14.74 -27.22
N ARG A 878 -22.74 15.96 -27.76
CA ARG A 878 -21.63 16.93 -27.59
C ARG A 878 -21.45 17.44 -26.14
N ASN A 879 -22.48 17.29 -25.31
CA ASN A 879 -22.48 17.71 -23.91
C ASN A 879 -22.38 16.51 -22.95
N ASP A 880 -22.30 15.29 -23.47
CA ASP A 880 -22.15 14.10 -22.63
C ASP A 880 -20.72 14.06 -22.07
N THR A 881 -20.59 13.64 -20.82
CA THR A 881 -19.29 13.41 -20.17
C THR A 881 -18.84 11.98 -20.41
N VAL A 882 -17.64 11.79 -20.97
CA VAL A 882 -17.04 10.47 -21.16
C VAL A 882 -15.68 10.44 -20.49
N TYR A 883 -15.47 9.47 -19.62
CA TYR A 883 -14.21 9.25 -18.91
C TYR A 883 -13.32 8.30 -19.70
N VAL A 884 -12.15 8.77 -20.11
CA VAL A 884 -11.19 7.97 -20.87
C VAL A 884 -10.12 7.41 -19.93
N VAL A 885 -10.09 6.09 -19.78
CA VAL A 885 -9.19 5.40 -18.85
C VAL A 885 -7.91 5.00 -19.58
N PHE A 886 -6.83 5.74 -19.31
CA PHE A 886 -5.48 5.47 -19.78
C PHE A 886 -4.83 4.36 -18.97
N GLY A 887 -4.15 3.43 -19.63
CA GLY A 887 -3.43 2.36 -18.97
C GLY A 887 -2.87 1.37 -19.98
N LYS A 888 -2.06 0.44 -19.49
CA LYS A 888 -1.57 -0.67 -20.32
C LYS A 888 -2.69 -1.69 -20.50
N PRO A 889 -2.76 -2.46 -21.61
CA PRO A 889 -3.84 -3.42 -21.81
C PRO A 889 -4.03 -4.39 -20.62
N TYR A 890 -2.94 -4.91 -20.05
CA TYR A 890 -3.02 -5.76 -18.86
C TYR A 890 -3.47 -5.02 -17.60
N THR A 891 -3.29 -3.71 -17.52
CA THR A 891 -3.84 -2.90 -16.44
C THR A 891 -5.31 -2.58 -16.70
N LEU A 892 -5.73 -2.38 -17.95
CA LEU A 892 -7.11 -2.02 -18.30
C LEU A 892 -8.08 -3.20 -18.19
N TYR A 893 -7.66 -4.40 -18.61
CA TYR A 893 -8.58 -5.53 -18.78
C TYR A 893 -8.47 -6.60 -17.68
N ASP A 894 -7.38 -6.63 -16.92
CA ASP A 894 -7.24 -7.59 -15.83
C ASP A 894 -8.07 -7.17 -14.61
N PRO A 895 -9.00 -8.02 -14.12
CA PRO A 895 -9.93 -7.65 -13.06
C PRO A 895 -9.26 -7.31 -11.72
N GLU A 896 -8.12 -7.92 -11.42
CA GLU A 896 -7.39 -7.67 -10.18
C GLU A 896 -6.44 -6.48 -10.35
N LEU A 897 -5.78 -6.31 -11.51
CA LEU A 897 -4.89 -5.15 -11.75
C LEU A 897 -5.63 -3.83 -11.94
N ASN A 898 -6.92 -3.84 -12.29
CA ASN A 898 -7.78 -2.65 -12.25
C ASN A 898 -8.73 -2.58 -11.05
N MET A 899 -8.72 -3.57 -10.16
CA MET A 899 -9.70 -3.69 -9.06
C MET A 899 -11.15 -3.47 -9.51
N HIS A 900 -11.55 -4.04 -10.65
CA HIS A 900 -12.85 -3.83 -11.27
C HIS A 900 -13.26 -2.35 -11.46
N LEU A 901 -12.32 -1.46 -11.78
CA LEU A 901 -12.53 -0.01 -11.91
C LEU A 901 -13.77 0.35 -12.74
N PHE A 902 -13.89 -0.23 -13.94
CA PHE A 902 -15.01 0.07 -14.85
C PHE A 902 -16.38 -0.30 -14.26
N LYS A 903 -16.45 -1.37 -13.47
CA LYS A 903 -17.68 -1.75 -12.78
C LYS A 903 -18.05 -0.76 -11.67
N LYS A 904 -17.05 -0.19 -10.99
CA LYS A 904 -17.25 0.87 -9.99
C LYS A 904 -17.72 2.16 -10.65
N MET A 905 -17.09 2.57 -11.75
CA MET A 905 -17.50 3.74 -12.55
C MET A 905 -18.95 3.63 -13.04
N ARG A 906 -19.34 2.45 -13.54
CA ARG A 906 -20.74 2.17 -13.89
C ARG A 906 -21.69 2.39 -12.70
N ALA A 907 -21.33 1.90 -11.51
CA ALA A 907 -22.16 2.07 -10.32
C ALA A 907 -22.32 3.54 -9.90
N LEU A 908 -21.42 4.42 -10.35
CA LEU A 908 -21.48 5.88 -10.18
C LEU A 908 -22.13 6.60 -11.37
N GLY A 909 -22.66 5.89 -12.37
CA GLY A 909 -23.23 6.49 -13.59
C GLY A 909 -22.21 7.09 -14.55
N MET A 910 -20.92 6.77 -14.39
CA MET A 910 -19.84 7.30 -15.23
C MET A 910 -19.70 6.47 -16.50
N ASP A 911 -19.89 7.09 -17.67
CA ASP A 911 -19.58 6.49 -18.97
C ASP A 911 -18.06 6.45 -19.17
N ALA A 912 -17.48 5.24 -19.16
CA ALA A 912 -16.04 5.01 -19.25
C ALA A 912 -15.64 4.32 -20.57
N LEU A 913 -14.51 4.73 -21.13
CA LEU A 913 -13.91 4.20 -22.35
C LEU A 913 -12.42 3.87 -22.11
N PRO A 914 -11.96 2.63 -22.31
CA PRO A 914 -10.53 2.32 -22.34
C PRO A 914 -9.81 3.11 -23.46
N ALA A 915 -8.70 3.78 -23.12
CA ALA A 915 -7.97 4.64 -24.05
C ALA A 915 -7.41 3.87 -25.25
N ASP A 916 -7.10 2.58 -25.10
CA ASP A 916 -6.54 1.74 -26.17
C ASP A 916 -7.54 1.35 -27.27
N LEU A 917 -8.79 1.81 -27.15
CA LEU A 917 -9.83 1.75 -28.19
C LEU A 917 -9.92 3.03 -29.03
N ILE A 918 -9.19 4.08 -28.67
CA ILE A 918 -9.13 5.32 -29.45
C ILE A 918 -8.07 5.14 -30.53
N GLU A 919 -8.50 5.23 -31.78
CA GLU A 919 -7.60 5.23 -32.92
C GLU A 919 -6.93 6.61 -33.04
N SER A 920 -5.59 6.62 -33.09
CA SER A 920 -4.83 7.84 -33.37
C SER A 920 -5.09 8.27 -34.82
N PRO A 921 -5.40 9.56 -35.10
CA PRO A 921 -5.58 10.01 -36.47
C PRO A 921 -4.27 9.84 -37.25
N THR A 922 -4.39 9.23 -38.43
CA THR A 922 -3.27 9.01 -39.34
C THR A 922 -2.75 10.32 -39.91
N GLY A 923 -1.42 10.53 -39.88
CA GLY A 923 -0.74 11.63 -40.58
C GLY A 923 -0.54 12.95 -39.83
N GLU A 924 -0.96 13.05 -38.57
CA GLU A 924 -0.63 14.18 -37.66
C GLU A 924 -0.08 13.65 -36.33
N GLU A 925 0.81 12.67 -36.39
CA GLU A 925 1.29 11.98 -35.19
C GLU A 925 2.44 12.74 -34.51
N PRO A 926 2.44 12.84 -33.17
CA PRO A 926 3.59 13.31 -32.42
C PRO A 926 4.79 12.39 -32.64
N GLU A 927 5.95 12.93 -33.02
CA GLU A 927 7.21 12.18 -32.94
C GLU A 927 7.37 11.59 -31.52
N PRO A 928 7.85 10.35 -31.36
CA PRO A 928 8.15 9.78 -30.05
C PRO A 928 9.05 10.75 -29.29
N HIS A 929 8.67 11.12 -28.05
CA HIS A 929 9.48 12.05 -27.27
C HIS A 929 10.90 11.47 -27.13
N PRO A 930 11.98 12.22 -27.43
CA PRO A 930 13.34 11.67 -27.50
C PRO A 930 13.83 10.98 -26.23
N GLU A 931 13.21 11.32 -25.10
CA GLU A 931 13.50 10.76 -23.77
C GLU A 931 12.52 9.65 -23.34
N MET A 932 11.41 9.46 -24.08
CA MET A 932 10.40 8.42 -23.82
C MET A 932 10.59 7.26 -24.78
N HIS A 933 11.22 6.19 -24.31
CA HIS A 933 11.52 5.00 -25.11
C HIS A 933 10.56 3.84 -24.85
N TRP A 934 9.66 3.97 -23.87
CA TRP A 934 8.73 2.91 -23.48
C TRP A 934 7.48 2.87 -24.35
N TYR A 935 7.26 1.77 -25.07
CA TYR A 935 6.17 1.59 -26.04
C TYR A 935 4.79 2.03 -25.52
N TYR A 936 4.36 1.50 -24.36
CA TYR A 936 3.04 1.82 -23.83
C TYR A 936 2.88 3.27 -23.40
N ASN A 937 3.94 3.90 -22.87
CA ASN A 937 3.89 5.30 -22.49
C ASN A 937 3.85 6.22 -23.73
N CYS A 938 4.56 5.85 -24.81
CA CYS A 938 4.42 6.52 -26.10
C CYS A 938 3.01 6.37 -26.68
N LYS A 939 2.41 5.18 -26.56
CA LYS A 939 1.03 4.93 -26.99
C LYS A 939 0.03 5.80 -26.22
N MET A 940 0.15 5.87 -24.89
CA MET A 940 -0.71 6.72 -24.06
C MET A 940 -0.58 8.22 -24.40
N LEU A 941 0.62 8.69 -24.76
CA LEU A 941 0.81 10.09 -25.21
C LEU A 941 0.08 10.38 -26.53
N ARG A 942 -0.01 9.40 -27.44
CA ARG A 942 -0.79 9.52 -28.69
C ARG A 942 -2.29 9.53 -28.42
N GLU A 943 -2.75 8.63 -27.55
CA GLU A 943 -4.15 8.61 -27.09
C GLU A 943 -4.52 9.94 -26.40
N ALA A 944 -3.61 10.54 -25.62
CA ALA A 944 -3.82 11.80 -24.92
C ALA A 944 -4.05 12.97 -25.87
N ALA A 945 -3.34 13.02 -27.00
CA ALA A 945 -3.55 14.04 -28.02
C ALA A 945 -4.98 13.98 -28.60
N CYS A 946 -5.54 12.78 -28.77
CA CYS A 946 -6.92 12.60 -29.24
C CYS A 946 -7.92 13.07 -28.19
N VAL A 947 -7.72 12.69 -26.92
CA VAL A 947 -8.57 13.06 -25.79
C VAL A 947 -8.60 14.57 -25.56
N ASN A 948 -7.45 15.24 -25.72
CA ASN A 948 -7.35 16.69 -25.54
C ASN A 948 -8.22 17.47 -26.55
N ASN A 949 -8.40 16.95 -27.76
CA ASN A 949 -9.14 17.63 -28.84
C ASN A 949 -10.67 17.52 -28.73
N ASP A 950 -11.21 16.64 -27.87
CA ASP A 950 -12.65 16.52 -27.67
C ASP A 950 -13.03 17.01 -26.25
N PRO A 951 -13.84 18.09 -26.13
CA PRO A 951 -14.16 18.69 -24.83
C PRO A 951 -14.91 17.75 -23.89
N ARG A 952 -15.57 16.71 -24.41
CA ARG A 952 -16.32 15.72 -23.62
C ARG A 952 -15.48 14.69 -22.88
N LEU A 953 -14.23 14.52 -23.30
CA LEU A 953 -13.39 13.43 -22.86
C LEU A 953 -12.56 13.84 -21.65
N PHE A 954 -12.74 13.17 -20.52
CA PHE A 954 -12.02 13.45 -19.27
C PHE A 954 -11.07 12.31 -18.90
N PRO A 955 -9.76 12.58 -18.76
CA PRO A 955 -8.75 11.55 -18.57
C PRO A 955 -8.71 10.98 -17.14
N ILE A 956 -8.68 9.65 -17.03
CA ILE A 956 -8.34 8.91 -15.80
C ILE A 956 -7.11 8.05 -16.11
N ILE A 957 -6.00 8.25 -15.40
CA ILE A 957 -4.77 7.49 -15.59
C ILE A 957 -4.73 6.35 -14.57
N LEU A 958 -4.77 5.11 -15.05
CA LEU A 958 -4.65 3.90 -14.25
C LEU A 958 -3.23 3.32 -14.37
N THR A 959 -2.55 3.19 -13.23
CA THR A 959 -1.21 2.59 -13.12
C THR A 959 -1.18 1.51 -12.03
N ASN A 960 -0.11 0.71 -12.03
CA ASN A 960 0.14 -0.28 -10.99
C ASN A 960 1.43 0.05 -10.23
N TYR A 961 1.44 -0.24 -8.93
CA TYR A 961 2.60 -0.02 -8.08
C TYR A 961 3.85 -0.72 -8.61
N GLY A 962 5.01 -0.06 -8.45
CA GLY A 962 6.31 -0.56 -8.85
C GLY A 962 6.56 -0.44 -10.35
N CYS A 963 5.64 0.17 -11.10
CA CYS A 963 5.88 0.48 -12.50
C CYS A 963 6.90 1.61 -12.65
N GLY A 964 8.15 1.27 -12.97
CA GLY A 964 9.22 2.26 -13.20
C GLY A 964 8.94 3.29 -14.31
N PRO A 965 8.41 2.88 -15.48
CA PRO A 965 8.11 3.80 -16.59
C PRO A 965 7.06 4.88 -16.28
N ASP A 966 6.06 4.57 -15.47
CA ASP A 966 4.86 5.41 -15.36
C ASP A 966 5.10 6.76 -14.67
N PRO A 967 5.77 6.83 -13.50
CA PRO A 967 6.10 8.11 -12.86
C PRO A 967 6.88 9.06 -13.77
N ALA A 968 7.79 8.53 -14.60
CA ALA A 968 8.54 9.32 -15.57
C ALA A 968 7.63 9.87 -16.69
N SER A 969 6.57 9.14 -17.04
CA SER A 969 5.62 9.52 -18.10
C SER A 969 4.53 10.50 -17.68
N PHE A 970 4.16 10.55 -16.39
CA PHE A 970 3.02 11.34 -15.93
C PHE A 970 3.13 12.83 -16.25
N ARG A 971 4.33 13.41 -16.12
CA ARG A 971 4.53 14.83 -16.47
C ARG A 971 4.30 15.09 -17.96
N TYR A 972 4.69 14.17 -18.83
CA TYR A 972 4.45 14.29 -20.26
C TYR A 972 2.97 14.13 -20.59
N LEU A 973 2.27 13.19 -19.93
CA LEU A 973 0.82 13.01 -20.10
C LEU A 973 0.04 14.23 -19.61
N GLN A 974 0.38 14.78 -18.44
CA GLN A 974 -0.21 16.01 -17.91
C GLN A 974 -0.03 17.18 -18.88
N ASN A 975 1.18 17.37 -19.41
CA ASN A 975 1.43 18.40 -20.42
C ASN A 975 0.61 18.19 -21.70
N ALA A 976 0.43 16.94 -22.14
CA ALA A 976 -0.33 16.61 -23.35
C ALA A 976 -1.85 16.81 -23.19
N LEU A 977 -2.37 16.64 -21.97
CA LEU A 977 -3.78 16.79 -21.61
C LEU A 977 -4.15 18.24 -21.19
N MET A 978 -3.16 19.14 -21.13
CA MET A 978 -3.30 20.58 -20.86
C MET A 978 -4.15 20.89 -19.61
N ASP A 979 -5.19 21.72 -19.76
CA ASP A 979 -6.02 22.25 -18.66
C ASP A 979 -7.19 21.31 -18.28
N LYS A 980 -7.32 20.13 -18.90
CA LYS A 980 -8.36 19.17 -18.52
C LYS A 980 -8.09 18.64 -17.11
N PRO A 981 -9.12 18.53 -16.24
CA PRO A 981 -9.00 17.80 -14.99
C PRO A 981 -8.51 16.36 -15.23
N ILE A 982 -7.54 15.89 -14.45
CA ILE A 982 -6.96 14.54 -14.58
C ILE A 982 -7.05 13.85 -13.23
N LEU A 983 -7.58 12.62 -13.22
CA LEU A 983 -7.50 11.74 -12.06
C LEU A 983 -6.42 10.67 -12.28
N VAL A 984 -5.53 10.47 -11.30
CA VAL A 984 -4.55 9.37 -11.31
C VAL A 984 -4.93 8.33 -10.25
N ILE A 985 -5.09 7.08 -10.67
CA ILE A 985 -5.38 5.92 -9.82
C ILE A 985 -4.20 4.95 -9.91
N GLU A 986 -3.58 4.68 -8.77
CA GLU A 986 -2.53 3.69 -8.62
C GLU A 986 -3.07 2.48 -7.85
N ILE A 987 -3.00 1.30 -8.48
CA ILE A 987 -3.43 0.02 -7.90
C ILE A 987 -2.21 -0.74 -7.39
N ASP A 988 -2.27 -1.27 -6.18
CA ASP A 988 -1.21 -2.05 -5.56
C ASP A 988 -1.77 -3.40 -5.03
N GLU A 989 -0.95 -4.18 -4.32
CA GLU A 989 -1.27 -5.49 -3.78
C GLU A 989 -2.36 -5.50 -2.69
N HIS A 990 -2.90 -4.36 -2.25
CA HIS A 990 -3.86 -4.31 -1.14
C HIS A 990 -5.32 -4.32 -1.61
N THR A 991 -6.28 -4.38 -0.68
CA THR A 991 -7.69 -4.72 -0.98
C THR A 991 -8.68 -3.56 -0.78
N ALA A 992 -8.15 -2.35 -0.59
CA ALA A 992 -8.94 -1.20 -0.15
C ALA A 992 -9.64 -0.47 -1.31
N ASP A 993 -10.93 -0.74 -1.51
CA ASP A 993 -11.76 -0.11 -2.55
C ASP A 993 -12.16 1.34 -2.22
N ALA A 994 -12.23 1.68 -0.93
CA ALA A 994 -12.83 2.93 -0.45
C ALA A 994 -12.13 4.19 -0.99
N GLY A 995 -10.80 4.16 -1.09
CA GLY A 995 -10.02 5.29 -1.64
C GLY A 995 -10.26 5.51 -3.14
N ILE A 996 -10.52 4.44 -3.91
CA ILE A 996 -10.81 4.53 -5.35
C ILE A 996 -12.18 5.18 -5.57
N LEU A 997 -13.20 4.74 -4.83
CA LEU A 997 -14.56 5.29 -4.94
C LEU A 997 -14.61 6.78 -4.58
N THR A 998 -14.01 7.17 -3.45
CA THR A 998 -13.98 8.59 -3.05
C THR A 998 -13.29 9.46 -4.10
N ARG A 999 -12.19 8.98 -4.72
CA ARG A 999 -11.50 9.71 -5.80
C ARG A 999 -12.35 9.83 -7.06
N LEU A 1000 -13.05 8.76 -7.46
CA LEU A 1000 -13.95 8.80 -8.61
C LEU A 1000 -15.12 9.76 -8.38
N GLU A 1001 -15.75 9.73 -7.21
CA GLU A 1001 -16.85 10.65 -6.87
C GLU A 1001 -16.39 12.10 -6.85
N ALA A 1002 -15.28 12.40 -6.17
CA ALA A 1002 -14.75 13.77 -6.12
C ALA A 1002 -14.32 14.28 -7.51
N PHE A 1003 -13.74 13.41 -8.34
CA PHE A 1003 -13.40 13.76 -9.72
C PHE A 1003 -14.64 14.00 -10.59
N ASN A 1004 -15.68 13.17 -10.43
CA ASN A 1004 -16.94 13.37 -11.12
C ASN A 1004 -17.61 14.70 -10.70
N ASP A 1005 -17.60 15.03 -9.41
CA ASP A 1005 -18.12 16.30 -8.91
C ASP A 1005 -17.36 17.51 -9.50
N ASP A 1006 -16.02 17.44 -9.56
CA ASP A 1006 -15.18 18.47 -10.18
C ASP A 1006 -15.54 18.65 -11.67
N VAL A 1007 -15.59 17.54 -12.42
CA VAL A 1007 -15.95 17.55 -13.84
C VAL A 1007 -17.35 18.15 -14.07
N MET A 1008 -18.35 17.72 -13.31
CA MET A 1008 -19.73 18.21 -13.47
C MET A 1008 -19.86 19.71 -13.14
N ASN A 1009 -19.15 20.19 -12.11
CA ASN A 1009 -19.12 21.61 -11.77
C ASN A 1009 -18.42 22.47 -12.83
N THR A 1010 -17.42 21.93 -13.53
CA THR A 1010 -16.77 22.64 -14.65
C THR A 1010 -17.64 22.74 -15.90
N SER A 1011 -18.56 21.80 -16.14
CA SER A 1011 -19.47 21.80 -17.30
C SER A 1011 -20.69 22.71 -17.14
N ASP A 1012 -21.17 22.98 -15.92
CA ASP A 1012 -22.33 23.84 -15.66
C ASP A 1012 -21.99 25.34 -15.64
N GLY A 1013 -20.70 25.69 -15.48
CA GLY A 1013 -20.21 27.07 -15.60
C GLY A 1013 -19.95 27.43 -17.06
N GLY A 1014 -20.85 28.18 -17.70
CA GLY A 1014 -20.78 28.61 -19.12
C GLY A 1014 -19.60 29.52 -19.54
N ALA A 1015 -18.39 29.25 -19.07
CA ALA A 1015 -17.16 29.85 -19.57
C ALA A 1015 -16.62 28.99 -20.73
N GLN A 1016 -16.92 29.39 -21.97
CA GLN A 1016 -16.09 28.99 -23.11
C GLN A 1016 -14.66 29.45 -22.85
N VAL A 1017 -13.76 28.51 -22.55
CA VAL A 1017 -12.32 28.79 -22.53
C VAL A 1017 -11.91 29.17 -23.96
N PRO A 1018 -11.26 30.33 -24.19
CA PRO A 1018 -10.75 30.68 -25.50
C PRO A 1018 -9.70 29.65 -25.93
N TRP A 1019 -10.03 28.90 -26.98
CA TRP A 1019 -9.17 27.86 -27.53
C TRP A 1019 -7.92 28.50 -28.17
N PRO A 1020 -6.69 28.08 -27.85
CA PRO A 1020 -5.52 28.54 -28.58
C PRO A 1020 -5.58 28.00 -30.01
N ALA A 1021 -5.46 28.89 -30.99
CA ALA A 1021 -5.32 28.50 -32.39
C ALA A 1021 -4.06 27.65 -32.58
N LYS A 1022 -4.24 26.49 -33.23
CA LYS A 1022 -3.25 25.59 -33.85
C LYS A 1022 -1.76 25.88 -33.56
N GLY A 1023 -1.15 24.93 -32.86
CA GLY A 1023 0.27 24.60 -32.98
C GLY A 1023 1.02 24.75 -31.67
N LEU A 1024 1.47 23.64 -31.08
CA LEU A 1024 2.54 23.60 -30.06
C LEU A 1024 2.92 22.15 -29.69
N PHE A 1025 3.67 21.48 -30.58
CA PHE A 1025 4.84 20.76 -30.06
C PHE A 1025 5.96 21.80 -30.02
N PRO A 1026 6.58 22.10 -28.87
CA PRO A 1026 7.75 22.94 -28.88
C PRO A 1026 8.83 22.17 -29.65
N ARG A 1027 9.09 22.57 -30.90
CA ARG A 1027 10.33 22.23 -31.60
C ARG A 1027 11.46 22.87 -30.82
N LEU A 1028 11.93 22.19 -29.77
CA LEU A 1028 13.16 22.52 -29.08
C LEU A 1028 14.28 22.41 -30.11
N ARG A 1029 14.82 23.56 -30.52
CA ARG A 1029 15.99 23.64 -31.39
C ARG A 1029 17.09 22.79 -30.76
N GLN A 1030 17.46 21.69 -31.42
CA GLN A 1030 18.68 20.95 -31.11
C GLN A 1030 19.86 21.92 -31.18
N LYS A 1031 20.40 22.30 -30.01
CA LYS A 1031 21.77 22.75 -29.89
C LYS A 1031 22.53 21.64 -29.18
N GLY A 1032 23.47 21.06 -29.93
CA GLY A 1032 24.18 19.81 -29.65
C GLY A 1032 24.43 19.51 -28.18
N MET A 1033 23.83 18.43 -27.70
CA MET A 1033 24.31 17.69 -26.54
C MET A 1033 24.82 16.33 -27.02
N LYS A 1034 26.08 16.06 -26.69
CA LYS A 1034 26.72 14.75 -26.87
C LYS A 1034 25.89 13.70 -26.12
N LYS A 1035 25.48 12.64 -26.81
CA LYS A 1035 24.88 11.45 -26.20
C LYS A 1035 25.88 10.87 -25.19
N TYR A 1036 25.56 10.95 -23.90
CA TYR A 1036 26.18 10.09 -22.89
C TYR A 1036 25.33 8.84 -22.81
N ILE A 1037 25.81 7.75 -23.41
CA ILE A 1037 25.31 6.40 -23.15
C ILE A 1037 25.89 6.01 -21.80
N TYR A 1038 25.06 5.86 -20.77
CA TYR A 1038 25.43 5.11 -19.58
C TYR A 1038 25.23 3.62 -19.90
N PRO A 1039 26.27 2.79 -19.95
CA PRO A 1039 26.09 1.35 -20.04
C PRO A 1039 25.62 0.86 -18.67
N ILE A 1040 24.34 0.49 -18.58
CA ILE A 1040 23.87 -0.39 -17.51
C ILE A 1040 24.10 -1.81 -18.03
N PHE A 1041 25.01 -2.53 -17.36
CA PHE A 1041 25.55 -3.87 -17.59
C PHE A 1041 26.80 -4.00 -18.50
N PRO A 1042 27.87 -4.69 -18.03
CA PRO A 1042 29.03 -5.01 -18.84
C PRO A 1042 28.71 -6.21 -19.74
N ASN A 1043 28.52 -5.97 -21.04
CA ASN A 1043 28.61 -7.03 -22.03
C ASN A 1043 30.07 -7.48 -22.14
N THR A 1044 30.42 -8.56 -21.46
CA THR A 1044 31.55 -9.40 -21.84
C THR A 1044 31.18 -10.11 -23.13
N HIS A 1045 31.59 -9.55 -24.28
CA HIS A 1045 32.27 -10.28 -25.35
C HIS A 1045 32.68 -9.30 -26.45
N THR A 1046 33.99 -9.19 -26.60
CA THR A 1046 34.72 -8.44 -27.62
C THR A 1046 34.46 -8.99 -29.02
N SER A 1047 34.21 -8.10 -29.98
CA SER A 1047 34.84 -8.20 -31.30
C SER A 1047 35.00 -6.81 -31.90
N SER A 1048 36.27 -6.44 -32.06
CA SER A 1048 36.79 -5.26 -32.72
C SER A 1048 36.18 -5.00 -34.09
N HIS A 1049 35.60 -3.83 -34.31
CA HIS A 1049 35.82 -3.02 -35.52
C HIS A 1049 35.56 -1.55 -35.21
N ARG A 1050 36.52 -0.70 -35.62
CA ARG A 1050 36.66 0.73 -35.27
C ARG A 1050 35.42 1.56 -35.63
N PHE A 1051 34.93 2.37 -34.69
CA PHE A 1051 34.70 3.82 -34.85
C PHE A 1051 34.78 4.52 -33.49
#